data_AF-A0A6B1APU9-F1
#
_entry.id   AF-A0A6B1APU9-F1
#
_cell.length_a   1.000
_cell.length_b   1.000
_cell.length_c   1.000
_cell.angle_alpha   90.00
_cell.angle_beta   90.00
_cell.angle_gamma   90.00
#
_symmetry.space_group_name_H-M   'P 1'
#
loop_
_entity.id
_entity.type
_entity.pdbx_description
1 polymer ?
#
loop_
_entity_poly.entity_id
_entity_poly.type
_entity_poly.pdbx_seq_one_letter_code
_entity_poly.pdbx_strand_id
1 'polypeptide(L)'
;MLNLSRKLARKPSRILLAGLLCCLPLTAAAQVSETIHHDLQVSLDPATGEIEVLDSITLPPSLAGSPAEFRLNSNLEVAPGEASPRSASGLPAGILLNTMSGEVAPTSAYQVETDDDGVFTVGYRGRIAQDVAQQGAEYAQSFSETTGIIDTRGVYLSKASYWVPDFGDHLVSFDLRVEFADSARDWLAVSQGDRNGPNGWSSRDPMEEIYLIAAQFTEYSQMAGDIEALAYLRTPDSNLAIRYLDATERYLQLYEPLLGDYPFSKFALVENFWETGYGMPSFTLLGSQVIRFPFILESSYPHELLHNWWGNGVYPDYESGNWSEGLTTYLADHLFREMDGRGAEYRKDMLARYRNYVAEETDFPLTEFTTRNSAASQAVGYGKTLMLWHMLRGELGDDLFLEGLRRLYDDYLFQRIGFTGIAELFSEVAGFDLGPFFAQWVNRTGAPDITVSVDEVGNNQAQILFAQIHNGEPYELNVPLALYYAGREEPEIHLVRLTQKLEGVVAPDYDRLEAVLVDPWFDLFRKLDREETPPTVGEMFGAREIAFLLPRENREEWRRLAEAFAADVDARILTEESMSALPPDRSVWVLGRDNPFAEAALTAAGAYGAAANAEDIVLAGQPLPFADRSTVLIGRHPANPELAIGLIHVDGMAAMPGMIEKLPHYGRYSYLSFYGEEPTNDVSGVWNSPDSPMQWLRPDLAAAPAFSLPPLESLAELPPKYLPGQFLRHAEYLTSPEREGRGIGSRGLEEAAFYIADQFRAAGLQPLDGAFLHGWRESIDGTGAGAGEVELANVVGLLPGVNPALSTQPIVIGAHYDHVGIEGGEIHPGADDNASGVAVLIETATKLARSFSPQRPIIFAAFTAEESGLIGSRRFLREPPGGYSDFFAMINLDSVGRLEGRTLQVFGTESAYEWPFMAQGIGFTIGVQSEFPAAAIASGDHASFLEAGIPAIHLFAGTHPDFHRPSDTADKLDTAGMSDIALWLEEAVVYLGGRTEPFRVTLENAPTIQTPAQGAGPRRAALGVVPDFGWTGEGVRVDGVTPGSAGETAGLQANDILLRFNGEVVEDLQTYSNLLREVEPGDSVRLEIRRQRQLLQLEAVLGER
;
A
#
# COMPACT_ATOMS: atom_id res chain seq x y z
N MET A 1 -23.50 -21.98 -45.67
CA MET A 1 -22.36 -22.57 -46.40
C MET A 1 -21.14 -22.41 -45.51
N LEU A 2 -20.81 -23.47 -44.76
CA LEU A 2 -19.65 -24.35 -44.96
C LEU A 2 -18.37 -23.73 -44.37
N ASN A 3 -18.04 -24.02 -43.12
CA ASN A 3 -17.39 -25.23 -42.54
C ASN A 3 -15.86 -25.14 -42.48
N LEU A 4 -15.39 -25.27 -41.23
CA LEU A 4 -14.20 -25.97 -40.71
C LEU A 4 -12.79 -25.60 -41.18
N SER A 5 -12.04 -25.08 -40.19
CA SER A 5 -10.81 -25.62 -39.61
C SER A 5 -9.50 -25.62 -40.43
N ARG A 6 -8.48 -24.87 -39.96
CA ARG A 6 -7.10 -25.35 -39.63
C ARG A 6 -6.06 -24.23 -39.47
N LYS A 7 -5.28 -24.35 -38.39
CA LYS A 7 -3.80 -24.31 -38.25
C LYS A 7 -2.95 -23.30 -39.06
N LEU A 8 -2.05 -22.63 -38.30
CA LEU A 8 -0.62 -22.36 -38.53
C LEU A 8 -0.14 -21.83 -39.90
N ALA A 9 0.41 -20.61 -39.92
CA ALA A 9 1.54 -20.20 -40.79
C ALA A 9 2.15 -18.90 -40.22
N ARG A 10 3.40 -18.91 -39.73
CA ARG A 10 4.65 -18.62 -40.46
C ARG A 10 4.66 -17.24 -41.16
N LYS A 11 5.58 -16.39 -40.68
CA LYS A 11 6.12 -15.15 -41.28
C LYS A 11 6.06 -15.13 -42.82
N PRO A 12 5.72 -14.00 -43.46
CA PRO A 12 6.14 -13.73 -44.82
C PRO A 12 7.31 -12.73 -44.86
N SER A 13 8.29 -13.13 -45.65
CA SER A 13 9.47 -12.40 -46.07
C SER A 13 9.13 -11.20 -46.96
N ARG A 14 9.93 -10.15 -46.82
CA ARG A 14 10.01 -8.96 -47.68
C ARG A 14 10.17 -9.32 -49.17
N ILE A 15 9.43 -8.62 -50.03
CA ILE A 15 9.83 -8.36 -51.42
C ILE A 15 9.68 -6.85 -51.69
N LEU A 16 10.81 -6.24 -52.09
CA LEU A 16 10.98 -4.85 -52.47
C LEU A 16 10.09 -4.44 -53.65
N LEU A 17 9.51 -3.24 -53.57
CA LEU A 17 9.27 -2.40 -54.74
C LEU A 17 9.90 -1.03 -54.48
N ALA A 18 10.90 -0.69 -55.28
CA ALA A 18 11.65 0.54 -55.22
C ALA A 18 10.85 1.72 -55.79
N GLY A 19 10.65 2.76 -54.98
CA GLY A 19 10.27 4.10 -55.40
C GLY A 19 11.23 5.10 -54.76
N LEU A 20 12.16 5.64 -55.57
CA LEU A 20 13.05 6.73 -55.18
C LEU A 20 12.24 8.00 -54.90
N LEU A 21 12.20 8.43 -53.63
CA LEU A 21 12.16 9.84 -53.27
C LEU A 21 13.24 10.09 -52.21
N CYS A 22 14.08 11.08 -52.46
CA CYS A 22 15.24 11.45 -51.65
C CYS A 22 14.83 11.83 -50.21
N CYS A 23 15.01 10.91 -49.27
CA CYS A 23 15.27 11.23 -47.86
C CYS A 23 16.73 10.88 -47.61
N LEU A 24 17.55 11.89 -47.33
CA LEU A 24 18.90 11.69 -46.79
C LEU A 24 18.75 10.95 -45.45
N PRO A 25 19.47 9.83 -45.21
CA PRO A 25 19.54 9.28 -43.87
C PRO A 25 20.35 10.28 -43.04
N LEU A 26 19.75 10.83 -41.97
CA LEU A 26 20.54 11.26 -40.84
C LEU A 26 21.28 10.01 -40.35
N THR A 27 22.55 9.92 -40.74
CA THR A 27 23.48 9.00 -40.11
C THR A 27 23.52 9.36 -38.64
N ALA A 28 23.00 8.48 -37.79
CA ALA A 28 23.35 8.46 -36.37
C ALA A 28 24.88 8.45 -36.31
N ALA A 29 25.46 9.60 -35.98
CA ALA A 29 26.84 9.64 -35.56
C ALA A 29 26.90 8.77 -34.30
N ALA A 30 27.79 7.79 -34.29
CA ALA A 30 28.08 7.06 -33.07
C ALA A 30 28.48 8.11 -32.01
N GLN A 31 27.62 8.29 -31.02
CA GLN A 31 27.89 9.12 -29.86
C GLN A 31 29.13 8.51 -29.20
N VAL A 32 30.26 9.22 -29.24
CA VAL A 32 31.46 8.81 -28.52
C VAL A 32 31.06 8.81 -27.04
N SER A 33 31.25 7.68 -26.34
CA SER A 33 30.97 7.60 -24.90
C SER A 33 31.87 8.62 -24.19
N GLU A 34 31.24 9.61 -23.57
CA GLU A 34 31.85 10.68 -22.78
C GLU A 34 32.04 10.26 -21.31
N THR A 35 32.11 8.95 -21.06
CA THR A 35 32.10 8.34 -19.73
C THR A 35 33.53 8.13 -19.23
N ILE A 36 33.79 8.50 -17.97
CA ILE A 36 35.05 8.20 -17.29
C ILE A 36 34.97 6.79 -16.71
N HIS A 37 36.00 5.97 -16.87
CA HIS A 37 36.03 4.63 -16.29
C HIS A 37 37.06 4.52 -15.16
N HIS A 38 36.64 3.99 -14.02
CA HIS A 38 37.48 3.72 -12.85
C HIS A 38 37.65 2.21 -12.61
N ASP A 39 38.88 1.72 -12.51
CA ASP A 39 39.18 0.35 -12.02
C ASP A 39 39.81 0.44 -10.63
N LEU A 40 38.97 0.24 -9.61
CA LEU A 40 39.22 0.53 -8.20
C LEU A 40 39.60 -0.74 -7.44
N GLN A 41 40.79 -0.72 -6.84
CA GLN A 41 41.21 -1.68 -5.81
C GLN A 41 41.25 -0.96 -4.46
N VAL A 42 40.34 -1.32 -3.56
CA VAL A 42 40.09 -0.62 -2.30
C VAL A 42 40.42 -1.54 -1.12
N SER A 43 41.21 -1.04 -0.18
CA SER A 43 41.46 -1.67 1.11
C SER A 43 40.88 -0.80 2.24
N LEU A 44 40.03 -1.39 3.09
CA LEU A 44 39.36 -0.70 4.19
C LEU A 44 39.75 -1.27 5.55
N ASP A 45 39.99 -0.39 6.53
CA ASP A 45 40.08 -0.74 7.95
C ASP A 45 39.04 0.04 8.78
N PRO A 46 37.84 -0.55 8.99
CA PRO A 46 36.79 0.06 9.79
C PRO A 46 37.18 0.39 11.24
N ALA A 47 38.19 -0.29 11.81
CA ALA A 47 38.62 -0.03 13.19
C ALA A 47 39.39 1.29 13.34
N THR A 48 40.09 1.72 12.29
CA THR A 48 40.87 2.96 12.24
C THR A 48 40.19 4.06 11.43
N GLY A 49 39.25 3.68 10.55
CA GLY A 49 38.64 4.55 9.55
C GLY A 49 39.54 4.82 8.35
N GLU A 50 40.60 4.02 8.17
CA GLU A 50 41.54 4.16 7.07
C GLU A 50 40.99 3.52 5.77
N ILE A 51 41.28 4.19 4.67
CA ILE A 51 41.06 3.72 3.30
C ILE A 51 42.36 3.87 2.51
N GLU A 52 42.66 2.87 1.69
CA GLU A 52 43.72 2.89 0.68
C GLU A 52 43.11 2.44 -0.65
N VAL A 53 43.32 3.23 -1.71
CA VAL A 53 42.76 2.97 -3.04
C VAL A 53 43.87 3.04 -4.07
N LEU A 54 43.86 2.09 -4.99
CA LEU A 54 44.58 2.16 -6.26
C LEU A 54 43.54 2.22 -7.39
N ASP A 55 43.53 3.33 -8.11
CA ASP A 55 42.55 3.61 -9.17
C ASP A 55 43.25 3.72 -10.53
N SER A 56 42.83 2.91 -11.50
CA SER A 56 43.22 3.06 -12.91
C SER A 56 42.09 3.75 -13.67
N ILE A 57 42.33 4.98 -14.10
CA ILE A 57 41.32 5.87 -14.68
C ILE A 57 41.52 5.94 -16.19
N THR A 58 40.43 5.77 -16.94
CA THR A 58 40.38 5.99 -18.39
C THR A 58 39.49 7.19 -18.67
N LEU A 59 40.06 8.25 -19.23
CA LEU A 59 39.32 9.45 -19.61
C LEU A 59 38.75 9.32 -21.04
N PRO A 60 37.56 9.87 -21.32
CA PRO A 60 37.04 9.95 -22.67
C PRO A 60 37.90 10.89 -23.54
N PRO A 61 37.86 10.75 -24.88
CA PRO A 61 38.69 11.56 -25.79
C PRO A 61 38.55 13.08 -25.65
N SER A 62 37.40 13.56 -25.16
CA SER A 62 37.14 14.98 -24.87
C SER A 62 37.96 15.53 -23.69
N LEU A 63 38.26 14.66 -22.72
CA LEU A 63 39.07 14.93 -21.54
C LEU A 63 40.50 14.42 -21.70
N ALA A 64 40.77 13.61 -22.73
CA ALA A 64 42.10 13.12 -23.07
C ALA A 64 42.98 14.27 -23.57
N GLY A 65 43.76 14.85 -22.66
CA GLY A 65 44.70 15.93 -22.95
C GLY A 65 45.54 16.27 -21.72
N SER A 66 46.81 16.60 -21.96
CA SER A 66 47.75 16.95 -20.90
C SER A 66 47.62 18.43 -20.49
N PRO A 67 47.44 18.75 -19.19
CA PRO A 67 47.30 17.83 -18.05
C PRO A 67 45.87 17.83 -17.46
N ALA A 68 45.33 16.64 -17.16
CA ALA A 68 44.01 16.43 -16.57
C ALA A 68 43.93 16.88 -15.11
N GLU A 69 42.77 17.38 -14.68
CA GLU A 69 42.55 17.94 -13.34
C GLU A 69 41.39 17.21 -12.63
N PHE A 70 41.58 16.87 -11.35
CA PHE A 70 40.54 16.23 -10.53
C PHE A 70 40.58 16.72 -9.08
N ARG A 71 39.48 16.47 -8.35
CA ARG A 71 39.33 16.76 -6.91
C ARG A 71 39.27 15.46 -6.11
N LEU A 72 39.84 15.49 -4.92
CA LEU A 72 39.80 14.38 -3.96
C LEU A 72 39.59 14.94 -2.55
N ASN A 73 39.03 14.14 -1.64
CA ASN A 73 38.91 14.49 -0.23
C ASN A 73 40.27 14.94 0.35
N SER A 74 40.30 16.08 1.05
CA SER A 74 41.51 16.66 1.63
C SER A 74 42.16 15.81 2.71
N ASN A 75 41.46 14.82 3.25
CA ASN A 75 42.00 13.85 4.20
C ASN A 75 42.66 12.64 3.50
N LEU A 76 42.61 12.57 2.17
CA LEU A 76 43.27 11.55 1.37
C LEU A 76 44.54 12.13 0.72
N GLU A 77 45.67 11.48 0.96
CA GLU A 77 46.96 11.85 0.40
C GLU A 77 47.27 10.98 -0.82
N VAL A 78 47.51 11.63 -1.97
CA VAL A 78 47.96 10.99 -3.20
C VAL A 78 49.43 10.58 -3.09
N ALA A 79 49.77 9.39 -3.58
CA ALA A 79 51.12 8.85 -3.52
C ALA A 79 52.14 9.75 -4.27
N PRO A 80 53.36 9.92 -3.73
CA PRO A 80 54.34 10.84 -4.31
C PRO A 80 54.72 10.51 -5.75
N GLY A 81 54.59 11.49 -6.65
CA GLY A 81 55.01 11.37 -8.05
C GLY A 81 53.93 10.88 -9.02
N GLU A 82 52.73 10.54 -8.51
CA GLU A 82 51.60 10.10 -9.34
C GLU A 82 50.71 11.26 -9.79
N ALA A 83 50.51 12.28 -8.95
CA ALA A 83 49.88 13.54 -9.34
C ALA A 83 50.51 14.75 -8.63
N SER A 84 50.39 15.93 -9.24
CA SER A 84 50.89 17.20 -8.69
C SER A 84 49.76 18.02 -8.08
N PRO A 85 49.87 18.51 -6.82
CA PRO A 85 48.83 19.34 -6.21
C PRO A 85 48.69 20.70 -6.90
N ARG A 86 47.47 21.22 -6.99
CA ARG A 86 47.14 22.49 -7.65
C ARG A 86 46.25 23.38 -6.77
N SER A 87 46.23 24.69 -7.06
CA SER A 87 45.29 25.62 -6.42
C SER A 87 43.87 25.32 -6.88
N ALA A 88 42.95 25.07 -5.95
CA ALA A 88 41.55 24.66 -6.19
C ALA A 88 40.66 25.73 -6.87
N SER A 89 41.22 26.87 -7.28
CA SER A 89 40.47 27.94 -7.93
C SER A 89 40.10 27.57 -9.37
N GLY A 90 38.84 27.22 -9.62
CA GLY A 90 38.26 27.18 -10.98
C GLY A 90 37.62 25.87 -11.46
N LEU A 91 37.67 24.78 -10.69
CA LEU A 91 36.91 23.57 -11.01
C LEU A 91 35.45 23.73 -10.53
N PRO A 92 34.43 23.49 -11.38
CA PRO A 92 33.05 23.39 -10.93
C PRO A 92 32.95 22.38 -9.77
N ALA A 93 32.08 22.65 -8.80
CA ALA A 93 31.64 21.58 -7.90
C ALA A 93 30.68 20.70 -8.70
N GLY A 94 30.89 19.38 -8.72
CA GLY A 94 29.96 18.48 -9.40
C GLY A 94 28.59 18.49 -8.73
N ILE A 95 27.55 18.11 -9.48
CA ILE A 95 26.20 17.90 -8.92
C ILE A 95 26.24 16.85 -7.80
N LEU A 96 25.61 17.17 -6.67
CA LEU A 96 25.49 16.31 -5.51
C LEU A 96 24.06 15.76 -5.43
N LEU A 97 23.97 14.45 -5.33
CA LEU A 97 22.71 13.73 -5.21
C LEU A 97 22.57 13.29 -3.75
N ASN A 98 21.33 13.30 -3.24
CA ASN A 98 20.99 12.77 -1.92
C ASN A 98 21.60 13.50 -0.69
N THR A 99 22.12 14.72 -0.83
CA THR A 99 22.47 15.60 0.30
C THR A 99 21.48 16.75 0.43
N MET A 100 20.64 16.74 1.47
CA MET A 100 19.67 17.80 1.75
C MET A 100 20.36 19.10 2.18
N SER A 101 21.52 18.98 2.83
CA SER A 101 22.33 20.10 3.32
C SER A 101 23.18 20.79 2.25
N GLY A 102 23.46 20.12 1.13
CA GLY A 102 24.51 20.52 0.18
C GLY A 102 25.92 20.51 0.79
N GLU A 103 26.11 19.93 1.98
CA GLU A 103 27.43 19.78 2.58
C GLU A 103 28.27 18.75 1.84
N VAL A 104 29.56 19.06 1.69
CA VAL A 104 30.54 18.17 1.06
C VAL A 104 31.81 18.11 1.86
N ALA A 105 32.54 17.00 1.72
CA ALA A 105 33.87 16.89 2.27
C ALA A 105 34.79 17.98 1.70
N PRO A 106 35.67 18.59 2.51
CA PRO A 106 36.71 19.49 2.00
C PRO A 106 37.57 18.81 0.94
N THR A 107 37.85 19.48 -0.17
CA THR A 107 38.60 18.88 -1.31
C THR A 107 39.95 19.53 -1.57
N SER A 108 40.89 18.71 -2.05
CA SER A 108 42.18 19.12 -2.61
C SER A 108 42.18 18.85 -4.11
N ALA A 109 42.76 19.75 -4.89
CA ALA A 109 42.83 19.64 -6.34
C ALA A 109 44.20 19.11 -6.78
N TYR A 110 44.18 18.19 -7.74
CA TYR A 110 45.36 17.54 -8.30
C TYR A 110 45.37 17.64 -9.81
N GLN A 111 46.57 17.56 -10.37
CA GLN A 111 46.80 17.57 -11.81
C GLN A 111 47.74 16.43 -12.19
N VAL A 112 47.41 15.72 -13.27
CA VAL A 112 48.13 14.53 -13.72
C VAL A 112 48.35 14.56 -15.23
N GLU A 113 49.49 14.02 -15.65
CA GLU A 113 49.81 13.81 -17.07
C GLU A 113 49.17 12.49 -17.52
N THR A 114 48.37 12.54 -18.57
CA THR A 114 47.74 11.34 -19.16
C THR A 114 48.60 10.78 -20.29
N ASP A 115 48.51 9.48 -20.55
CA ASP A 115 49.11 8.91 -21.76
C ASP A 115 48.33 9.28 -23.03
N ASP A 116 48.83 8.83 -24.20
CA ASP A 116 48.21 9.10 -25.51
C ASP A 116 46.79 8.49 -25.64
N ASP A 117 46.45 7.51 -24.78
CA ASP A 117 45.17 6.83 -24.74
C ASP A 117 44.24 7.39 -23.63
N GLY A 118 44.66 8.42 -22.89
CA GLY A 118 43.89 9.06 -21.82
C GLY A 118 43.85 8.25 -20.52
N VAL A 119 44.76 7.30 -20.34
CA VAL A 119 44.81 6.40 -19.18
C VAL A 119 45.90 6.83 -18.20
N PHE A 120 45.62 6.73 -16.90
CA PHE A 120 46.63 6.87 -15.85
C PHE A 120 46.21 6.12 -14.58
N THR A 121 47.14 5.95 -13.65
CA THR A 121 46.89 5.29 -12.37
C THR A 121 47.26 6.22 -11.22
N VAL A 122 46.41 6.27 -10.20
CA VAL A 122 46.63 7.05 -8.98
C VAL A 122 46.29 6.22 -7.74
N GLY A 123 47.23 6.16 -6.81
CA GLY A 123 47.13 5.57 -5.49
C GLY A 123 46.97 6.67 -4.44
N TYR A 124 46.02 6.50 -3.54
CA TYR A 124 45.77 7.46 -2.47
C TYR A 124 45.28 6.77 -1.20
N ARG A 125 45.59 7.37 -0.05
CA ARG A 125 45.22 6.81 1.26
C ARG A 125 44.92 7.88 2.28
N GLY A 126 44.12 7.56 3.29
CA GLY A 126 43.85 8.47 4.39
C GLY A 126 42.71 8.00 5.26
N ARG A 127 42.04 8.95 5.92
CA ARG A 127 40.94 8.66 6.86
C ARG A 127 39.67 9.42 6.48
N ILE A 128 38.55 8.69 6.42
CA ILE A 128 37.21 9.27 6.22
C ILE A 128 36.34 8.84 7.40
N ALA A 129 36.05 9.76 8.32
CA ALA A 129 35.29 9.47 9.53
C ALA A 129 34.49 10.70 9.98
N GLN A 130 33.62 11.23 9.11
CA GLN A 130 32.73 12.31 9.49
C GLN A 130 31.52 11.74 10.24
N ASP A 131 31.27 12.25 11.44
CA ASP A 131 30.13 11.85 12.24
C ASP A 131 28.79 12.18 11.56
N VAL A 132 27.80 11.35 11.85
CA VAL A 132 26.42 11.54 11.39
C VAL A 132 25.80 12.72 12.15
N ALA A 133 25.42 13.77 11.42
CA ALA A 133 24.82 14.97 11.99
C ALA A 133 23.30 14.93 11.88
N GLN A 134 22.60 15.23 12.99
CA GLN A 134 21.17 15.53 13.00
C GLN A 134 20.98 17.03 12.69
N GLN A 135 20.09 17.35 11.75
CA GLN A 135 19.66 18.73 11.56
C GLN A 135 18.65 19.15 12.65
N GLY A 136 18.48 20.47 12.81
CA GLY A 136 17.72 21.10 13.89
C GLY A 136 16.26 20.65 14.01
N ALA A 137 15.67 20.96 15.17
CA ALA A 137 14.39 20.45 15.67
C ALA A 137 13.13 20.83 14.87
N GLU A 138 13.24 21.61 13.79
CA GLU A 138 12.10 22.00 12.95
C GLU A 138 11.55 20.86 12.07
N TYR A 139 12.29 19.75 11.94
CA TYR A 139 11.95 18.69 11.02
C TYR A 139 11.78 17.36 11.75
N ALA A 140 10.54 17.13 12.19
CA ALA A 140 9.97 15.86 12.61
C ALA A 140 10.21 14.65 11.64
N GLN A 141 10.85 14.87 10.49
CA GLN A 141 11.12 13.89 9.43
C GLN A 141 12.54 13.99 8.83
N SER A 142 13.45 14.79 9.40
CA SER A 142 14.81 14.89 8.82
C SER A 142 15.66 13.66 9.19
N PHE A 143 16.08 12.90 8.19
CA PHE A 143 17.08 11.86 8.35
C PHE A 143 18.45 12.51 8.63
N SER A 144 19.29 11.80 9.39
CA SER A 144 20.65 12.29 9.66
C SER A 144 21.54 12.08 8.43
N GLU A 145 22.50 12.97 8.21
CA GLU A 145 23.37 12.93 7.03
C GLU A 145 24.85 12.82 7.42
N THR A 146 25.66 12.35 6.48
CA THR A 146 27.12 12.39 6.56
C THR A 146 27.68 12.57 5.15
N THR A 147 28.79 13.30 5.01
CA THR A 147 29.49 13.38 3.72
C THR A 147 30.27 12.09 3.44
N GLY A 148 30.55 11.26 4.45
CA GLY A 148 31.25 9.99 4.30
C GLY A 148 31.81 9.47 5.63
N ILE A 149 31.68 8.17 5.87
CA ILE A 149 32.08 7.56 7.13
C ILE A 149 32.62 6.14 6.93
N ILE A 150 33.72 5.85 7.61
CA ILE A 150 34.33 4.52 7.75
C ILE A 150 34.59 4.32 9.25
N ASP A 151 33.80 3.48 9.90
CA ASP A 151 34.01 3.12 11.30
C ASP A 151 33.50 1.71 11.63
N THR A 152 33.59 1.31 12.90
CA THR A 152 33.18 -0.02 13.35
C THR A 152 31.68 -0.31 13.25
N ARG A 153 30.83 0.71 13.02
CA ARG A 153 29.41 0.54 12.74
C ARG A 153 29.20 0.18 11.27
N GLY A 154 29.94 0.79 10.36
CA GLY A 154 29.83 0.51 8.92
C GLY A 154 30.61 1.50 8.06
N VAL A 155 30.47 1.32 6.74
CA VAL A 155 31.01 2.20 5.71
C VAL A 155 29.86 2.77 4.90
N TYR A 156 29.89 4.07 4.67
CA TYR A 156 29.06 4.78 3.70
C TYR A 156 29.93 5.81 2.99
N LEU A 157 30.09 5.65 1.68
CA LEU A 157 30.80 6.58 0.81
C LEU A 157 29.95 6.88 -0.43
N SER A 158 29.72 8.16 -0.70
CA SER A 158 29.05 8.70 -1.90
C SER A 158 29.95 9.77 -2.55
N LYS A 159 29.52 10.40 -3.65
CA LYS A 159 30.23 11.52 -4.29
C LYS A 159 30.54 12.66 -3.33
N ALA A 160 29.65 12.94 -2.39
CA ALA A 160 29.85 13.98 -1.37
C ALA A 160 31.10 13.76 -0.50
N SER A 161 31.57 12.51 -0.40
CA SER A 161 32.80 12.16 0.33
C SER A 161 34.07 12.49 -0.45
N TYR A 162 33.99 12.66 -1.77
CA TYR A 162 35.13 12.75 -2.68
C TYR A 162 36.15 11.62 -2.47
N TRP A 163 35.67 10.41 -2.22
CA TRP A 163 36.50 9.21 -2.02
C TRP A 163 37.09 8.64 -3.32
N VAL A 164 36.51 9.01 -4.46
CA VAL A 164 37.00 8.74 -5.82
C VAL A 164 37.37 10.09 -6.47
N PRO A 165 38.43 10.15 -7.32
CA PRO A 165 38.77 11.32 -8.11
C PRO A 165 37.57 11.87 -8.90
N ASP A 166 37.17 13.11 -8.59
CA ASP A 166 36.04 13.80 -9.22
C ASP A 166 36.51 14.73 -10.34
N PHE A 167 35.85 14.63 -11.49
CA PHE A 167 36.11 15.42 -12.70
C PHE A 167 34.95 16.37 -13.04
N GLY A 168 34.07 16.67 -12.08
CA GLY A 168 32.90 17.54 -12.25
C GLY A 168 31.63 16.77 -12.62
N ASP A 169 30.98 17.18 -13.71
CA ASP A 169 29.65 16.68 -14.10
C ASP A 169 29.66 15.52 -15.09
N HIS A 170 30.83 14.95 -15.36
CA HIS A 170 30.97 13.77 -16.22
C HIS A 170 30.38 12.53 -15.55
N LEU A 171 29.71 11.69 -16.34
CA LEU A 171 29.25 10.38 -15.90
C LEU A 171 30.44 9.42 -15.78
N VAL A 172 30.34 8.50 -14.83
CA VAL A 172 31.34 7.49 -14.54
C VAL A 172 30.82 6.10 -14.84
N SER A 173 31.74 5.16 -15.01
CA SER A 173 31.52 3.70 -15.01
C SER A 173 32.66 3.08 -14.20
N PHE A 174 32.52 1.86 -13.70
CA PHE A 174 33.55 1.32 -12.82
C PHE A 174 33.66 -0.20 -12.75
N ASP A 175 34.84 -0.67 -12.38
CA ASP A 175 35.10 -1.96 -11.76
C ASP A 175 35.60 -1.68 -10.33
N LEU A 176 35.05 -2.37 -9.32
CA LEU A 176 35.37 -2.17 -7.91
C LEU A 176 35.68 -3.52 -7.27
N ARG A 177 36.80 -3.57 -6.53
CA ARG A 177 37.17 -4.70 -5.67
C ARG A 177 37.54 -4.17 -4.29
N VAL A 178 36.89 -4.72 -3.27
CA VAL A 178 37.08 -4.30 -1.88
C VAL A 178 37.69 -5.44 -1.06
N GLU A 179 38.77 -5.12 -0.37
CA GLU A 179 39.40 -5.96 0.64
C GLU A 179 39.27 -5.28 2.02
N PHE A 180 39.12 -6.09 3.06
CA PHE A 180 39.01 -5.61 4.44
C PHE A 180 40.22 -6.05 5.26
N ALA A 181 40.66 -5.19 6.17
CA ALA A 181 41.63 -5.56 7.19
C ALA A 181 41.12 -6.72 8.06
N ASP A 182 42.03 -7.41 8.77
CA ASP A 182 41.70 -8.56 9.62
C ASP A 182 40.59 -8.27 10.66
N SER A 183 40.44 -7.00 11.07
CA SER A 183 39.40 -6.51 11.98
C SER A 183 37.97 -6.66 11.43
N ALA A 184 37.81 -6.71 10.10
CA ALA A 184 36.54 -6.72 9.39
C ALA A 184 36.49 -7.75 8.25
N ARG A 185 37.30 -8.82 8.32
CA ARG A 185 37.41 -9.85 7.25
C ARG A 185 36.09 -10.53 6.85
N ASP A 186 35.10 -10.53 7.74
CA ASP A 186 33.79 -11.16 7.54
C ASP A 186 32.74 -10.14 7.04
N TRP A 187 33.15 -8.90 6.71
CA TRP A 187 32.27 -7.87 6.17
C TRP A 187 32.00 -8.07 4.68
N LEU A 188 30.83 -7.60 4.26
CA LEU A 188 30.42 -7.53 2.86
C LEU A 188 30.39 -6.08 2.39
N ALA A 189 30.87 -5.84 1.19
CA ALA A 189 30.76 -4.58 0.47
C ALA A 189 29.60 -4.66 -0.53
N VAL A 190 28.80 -3.60 -0.60
CA VAL A 190 27.69 -3.42 -1.52
C VAL A 190 27.91 -2.13 -2.31
N SER A 191 27.75 -2.23 -3.62
CA SER A 191 27.74 -1.11 -4.56
C SER A 191 26.66 -1.36 -5.62
N GLN A 192 26.57 -0.44 -6.57
CA GLN A 192 25.67 -0.55 -7.70
C GLN A 192 26.21 -1.42 -8.83
N GLY A 193 25.31 -1.84 -9.72
CA GLY A 193 25.66 -2.65 -10.89
C GLY A 193 25.79 -4.15 -10.59
N ASP A 194 26.56 -4.83 -11.43
CA ASP A 194 26.71 -6.28 -11.46
C ASP A 194 27.69 -6.77 -10.40
N ARG A 195 27.38 -7.94 -9.83
CA ARG A 195 28.27 -8.61 -8.87
C ARG A 195 29.50 -9.17 -9.57
N ASN A 196 30.69 -8.86 -9.05
CA ASN A 196 31.99 -9.33 -9.53
C ASN A 196 32.79 -10.01 -8.39
N GLY A 197 32.16 -10.97 -7.72
CA GLY A 197 32.69 -11.63 -6.52
C GLY A 197 31.99 -11.18 -5.22
N PRO A 198 32.40 -11.68 -4.05
CA PRO A 198 31.71 -11.41 -2.78
C PRO A 198 31.80 -9.95 -2.33
N ASN A 199 32.90 -9.25 -2.67
CA ASN A 199 33.15 -7.84 -2.36
C ASN A 199 33.55 -7.06 -3.62
N GLY A 200 33.04 -7.47 -4.78
CA GLY A 200 33.35 -6.87 -6.06
C GLY A 200 32.09 -6.49 -6.81
N TRP A 201 32.13 -5.33 -7.46
CA TRP A 201 31.01 -4.75 -8.19
C TRP A 201 31.51 -4.12 -9.48
N SER A 202 30.68 -4.09 -10.51
CA SER A 202 31.03 -3.42 -11.77
C SER A 202 29.80 -2.86 -12.44
N SER A 203 29.94 -1.70 -13.08
CA SER A 203 28.96 -1.22 -14.04
C SER A 203 29.68 -0.64 -15.24
N ARG A 204 29.23 -1.05 -16.43
CA ARG A 204 29.69 -0.50 -17.71
C ARG A 204 28.81 0.64 -18.19
N ASP A 205 27.65 0.81 -17.58
CA ASP A 205 26.69 1.85 -17.93
C ASP A 205 27.08 3.19 -17.30
N PRO A 206 26.84 4.32 -17.98
CA PRO A 206 27.11 5.65 -17.43
C PRO A 206 26.24 5.95 -16.20
N MET A 207 26.84 6.49 -15.15
CA MET A 207 26.18 6.83 -13.88
C MET A 207 26.77 8.09 -13.25
N GLU A 208 26.05 8.74 -12.34
CA GLU A 208 26.45 10.05 -11.81
C GLU A 208 27.53 9.98 -10.71
N GLU A 209 27.63 8.85 -10.01
CA GLU A 209 28.60 8.64 -8.92
C GLU A 209 28.86 7.17 -8.61
N ILE A 210 29.80 6.87 -7.70
CA ILE A 210 30.11 5.52 -7.19
C ILE A 210 29.83 5.45 -5.68
N TYR A 211 28.87 4.61 -5.30
CA TYR A 211 28.56 4.32 -3.89
C TYR A 211 29.37 3.14 -3.36
N LEU A 212 29.80 3.20 -2.11
CA LEU A 212 30.37 2.05 -1.39
C LEU A 212 29.79 1.96 0.02
N ILE A 213 28.97 0.93 0.24
CA ILE A 213 28.40 0.59 1.53
C ILE A 213 29.07 -0.69 2.03
N ALA A 214 29.45 -0.76 3.31
CA ALA A 214 29.94 -2.02 3.87
C ALA A 214 29.60 -2.18 5.34
N ALA A 215 29.31 -3.41 5.73
CA ALA A 215 29.12 -3.79 7.12
C ALA A 215 29.24 -5.31 7.27
N GLN A 216 29.11 -5.78 8.50
CA GLN A 216 28.80 -7.18 8.77
C GLN A 216 27.34 -7.47 8.42
N PHE A 217 27.09 -7.84 7.16
CA PHE A 217 25.76 -8.18 6.66
C PHE A 217 25.52 -9.69 6.64
N THR A 218 24.25 -10.06 6.78
CA THR A 218 23.69 -11.34 6.35
C THR A 218 22.95 -11.09 5.03
N GLU A 219 23.35 -11.79 3.98
CA GLU A 219 22.77 -11.68 2.64
C GLU A 219 21.63 -12.68 2.45
N TYR A 220 20.55 -12.22 1.84
CA TYR A 220 19.44 -13.02 1.33
C TYR A 220 19.19 -12.65 -0.12
N SER A 221 18.83 -13.63 -0.96
CA SER A 221 18.58 -13.40 -2.38
C SER A 221 17.46 -14.25 -2.95
N GLN A 222 16.83 -13.74 -4.02
CA GLN A 222 15.81 -14.42 -4.81
C GLN A 222 15.87 -13.89 -6.25
N MET A 223 15.60 -14.75 -7.24
CA MET A 223 15.40 -14.30 -8.61
C MET A 223 13.97 -13.79 -8.80
N ALA A 224 13.83 -12.58 -9.32
CA ALA A 224 12.59 -11.97 -9.78
C ALA A 224 12.66 -11.79 -11.30
N GLY A 225 12.17 -12.79 -12.04
CA GLY A 225 12.45 -12.88 -13.48
C GLY A 225 13.95 -13.05 -13.75
N ASP A 226 14.52 -12.14 -14.53
CA ASP A 226 15.96 -12.10 -14.84
C ASP A 226 16.76 -11.20 -13.86
N ILE A 227 16.08 -10.56 -12.90
CA ILE A 227 16.68 -9.64 -11.93
C ILE A 227 16.93 -10.34 -10.59
N GLU A 228 18.10 -10.13 -9.99
CA GLU A 228 18.41 -10.62 -8.64
C GLU A 228 17.88 -9.64 -7.58
N ALA A 229 16.83 -10.03 -6.84
CA ALA A 229 16.38 -9.31 -5.66
C ALA A 229 17.26 -9.70 -4.46
N LEU A 230 17.74 -8.72 -3.69
CA LEU A 230 18.68 -8.90 -2.59
C LEU A 230 18.22 -8.17 -1.32
N ALA A 231 18.57 -8.73 -0.17
CA ALA A 231 18.46 -8.04 1.12
C ALA A 231 19.73 -8.25 1.95
N TYR A 232 20.37 -7.15 2.37
CA TYR A 232 21.53 -7.15 3.24
C TYR A 232 21.14 -6.63 4.61
N LEU A 233 21.02 -7.55 5.58
CA LEU A 233 20.60 -7.21 6.95
C LEU A 233 21.79 -7.31 7.91
N ARG A 234 21.96 -6.30 8.75
CA ARG A 234 22.96 -6.26 9.82
C ARG A 234 22.59 -7.23 10.95
N THR A 235 21.30 -7.40 11.20
CA THR A 235 20.77 -8.42 12.10
C THR A 235 20.07 -9.49 11.27
N PRO A 236 20.50 -10.76 11.32
CA PRO A 236 19.84 -11.84 10.57
C PRO A 236 18.34 -11.92 10.87
N ASP A 237 17.51 -11.76 9.85
CA ASP A 237 16.05 -11.86 9.92
C ASP A 237 15.51 -12.29 8.55
N SER A 238 15.34 -13.61 8.35
CA SER A 238 14.88 -14.16 7.07
C SER A 238 13.47 -13.71 6.71
N ASN A 239 12.59 -13.56 7.71
CA ASN A 239 11.21 -13.16 7.48
C ASN A 239 11.13 -11.72 6.98
N LEU A 240 11.93 -10.83 7.57
CA LEU A 240 12.04 -9.46 7.12
C LEU A 240 12.61 -9.39 5.70
N ALA A 241 13.72 -10.08 5.45
CA ALA A 241 14.36 -10.11 4.14
C ALA A 241 13.38 -10.54 3.04
N ILE A 242 12.63 -11.61 3.27
CA ILE A 242 11.73 -12.15 2.25
C ILE A 242 10.56 -11.22 1.94
N ARG A 243 10.05 -10.46 2.93
CA ARG A 243 9.03 -9.42 2.66
C ARG A 243 9.51 -8.41 1.61
N TYR A 244 10.77 -8.00 1.68
CA TYR A 244 11.36 -7.09 0.69
C TYR A 244 11.70 -7.76 -0.64
N LEU A 245 12.12 -9.02 -0.64
CA LEU A 245 12.34 -9.80 -1.86
C LEU A 245 11.03 -9.98 -2.64
N ASP A 246 9.95 -10.37 -1.94
CA ASP A 246 8.60 -10.49 -2.51
C ASP A 246 8.07 -9.15 -3.02
N ALA A 247 8.27 -8.07 -2.25
CA ALA A 247 7.87 -6.72 -2.67
C ALA A 247 8.63 -6.26 -3.91
N THR A 248 9.95 -6.54 -4.00
CA THR A 248 10.76 -6.25 -5.19
C THR A 248 10.19 -6.96 -6.41
N GLU A 249 9.95 -8.27 -6.33
CA GLU A 249 9.38 -9.04 -7.45
C GLU A 249 8.03 -8.47 -7.89
N ARG A 250 7.16 -8.16 -6.93
CA ARG A 250 5.84 -7.61 -7.18
C ARG A 250 5.88 -6.23 -7.85
N TYR A 251 6.80 -5.35 -7.44
CA TYR A 251 6.92 -4.02 -8.02
C TYR A 251 7.62 -4.01 -9.37
N LEU A 252 8.55 -4.94 -9.63
CA LEU A 252 9.07 -5.15 -10.98
C LEU A 252 7.94 -5.56 -11.93
N GLN A 253 7.07 -6.49 -11.52
CA GLN A 253 5.89 -6.89 -12.32
C GLN A 253 4.88 -5.76 -12.54
N LEU A 254 4.82 -4.76 -11.65
CA LEU A 254 4.02 -3.56 -11.85
C LEU A 254 4.67 -2.62 -12.87
N TYR A 255 5.96 -2.29 -12.69
CA TYR A 255 6.60 -1.20 -13.41
C TYR A 255 7.15 -1.59 -14.79
N GLU A 256 7.66 -2.81 -14.98
CA GLU A 256 8.21 -3.23 -16.28
C GLU A 256 7.19 -3.11 -17.43
N PRO A 257 5.93 -3.57 -17.28
CA PRO A 257 4.91 -3.37 -18.31
C PRO A 257 4.56 -1.90 -18.56
N LEU A 258 4.67 -1.05 -17.55
CA LEU A 258 4.34 0.38 -17.65
C LEU A 258 5.45 1.17 -18.35
N LEU A 259 6.72 0.91 -18.00
CA LEU A 259 7.84 1.81 -18.29
C LEU A 259 8.89 1.21 -19.23
N GLY A 260 9.02 -0.12 -19.27
CA GLY A 260 10.13 -0.82 -19.93
C GLY A 260 10.93 -1.66 -18.93
N ASP A 261 11.80 -2.53 -19.46
CA ASP A 261 12.60 -3.48 -18.68
C ASP A 261 13.42 -2.77 -17.58
N TYR A 262 13.64 -3.43 -16.44
CA TYR A 262 14.44 -2.85 -15.37
C TYR A 262 15.93 -2.70 -15.79
N PRO A 263 16.58 -1.53 -15.54
CA PRO A 263 17.88 -1.23 -16.14
C PRO A 263 19.10 -1.94 -15.55
N PHE A 264 18.97 -2.59 -14.38
CA PHE A 264 20.11 -3.20 -13.68
C PHE A 264 19.89 -4.70 -13.49
N SER A 265 20.97 -5.48 -13.31
CA SER A 265 20.85 -6.92 -13.05
C SER A 265 20.31 -7.28 -11.65
N LYS A 266 20.29 -6.31 -10.72
CA LYS A 266 19.84 -6.50 -9.35
C LYS A 266 19.09 -5.31 -8.78
N PHE A 267 18.28 -5.57 -7.75
CA PHE A 267 17.83 -4.55 -6.81
C PHE A 267 18.02 -5.04 -5.37
N ALA A 268 18.64 -4.25 -4.51
CA ALA A 268 18.91 -4.64 -3.13
C ALA A 268 18.27 -3.71 -2.10
N LEU A 269 17.65 -4.27 -1.06
CA LEU A 269 17.50 -3.59 0.23
C LEU A 269 18.82 -3.69 1.00
N VAL A 270 19.35 -2.57 1.50
CA VAL A 270 20.52 -2.54 2.39
C VAL A 270 20.15 -1.89 3.72
N GLU A 271 20.33 -2.62 4.83
CA GLU A 271 20.06 -2.09 6.18
C GLU A 271 21.20 -1.16 6.64
N ASN A 272 20.85 0.09 6.96
CA ASN A 272 21.78 1.09 7.40
C ASN A 272 21.95 1.14 8.93
N PHE A 273 23.07 1.68 9.40
CA PHE A 273 23.38 1.82 10.84
C PHE A 273 22.93 3.15 11.46
N TRP A 274 22.27 4.02 10.69
CA TRP A 274 21.45 5.13 11.17
C TRP A 274 20.17 5.19 10.34
N GLU A 275 19.17 5.94 10.80
CA GLU A 275 17.90 6.02 10.08
C GLU A 275 18.05 6.85 8.80
N THR A 276 17.73 6.24 7.65
CA THR A 276 17.79 6.83 6.30
C THR A 276 16.65 6.31 5.41
N GLY A 277 16.43 7.03 4.31
CA GLY A 277 15.63 6.60 3.16
C GLY A 277 16.25 7.12 1.87
N TYR A 278 17.20 6.38 1.30
CA TYR A 278 17.92 6.79 0.09
C TYR A 278 17.73 5.77 -1.04
N GLY A 279 17.34 6.25 -2.22
CA GLY A 279 17.31 5.50 -3.47
C GLY A 279 18.61 5.65 -4.24
N MET A 280 19.27 4.53 -4.53
CA MET A 280 20.53 4.48 -5.27
C MET A 280 20.36 3.61 -6.54
N PRO A 281 21.25 3.73 -7.53
CA PRO A 281 21.23 2.83 -8.68
C PRO A 281 21.34 1.38 -8.22
N SER A 282 20.37 0.53 -8.55
CA SER A 282 20.30 -0.91 -8.23
C SER A 282 20.19 -1.29 -6.74
N PHE A 283 19.95 -0.34 -5.82
CA PHE A 283 19.67 -0.65 -4.40
C PHE A 283 19.10 0.56 -3.63
N THR A 284 18.53 0.30 -2.46
CA THR A 284 18.09 1.34 -1.51
C THR A 284 18.72 1.12 -0.14
N LEU A 285 19.06 2.22 0.54
CA LEU A 285 19.68 2.22 1.86
C LEU A 285 18.69 2.76 2.91
N LEU A 286 18.12 1.85 3.70
CA LEU A 286 17.07 2.16 4.67
C LEU A 286 17.52 1.92 6.10
N GLY A 287 17.03 2.75 7.02
CA GLY A 287 17.31 2.67 8.44
C GLY A 287 16.89 1.36 9.10
N SER A 288 17.63 0.93 10.13
CA SER A 288 17.32 -0.30 10.86
C SER A 288 15.90 -0.28 11.46
N GLN A 289 15.45 0.81 12.05
CA GLN A 289 14.08 0.87 12.58
C GLN A 289 13.06 0.99 11.45
N VAL A 290 13.36 1.82 10.45
CA VAL A 290 12.48 2.07 9.30
C VAL A 290 12.08 0.77 8.61
N ILE A 291 13.03 -0.11 8.28
CA ILE A 291 12.73 -1.32 7.50
C ILE A 291 11.73 -2.27 8.17
N ARG A 292 11.53 -2.16 9.49
CA ARG A 292 10.65 -3.03 10.27
C ARG A 292 9.21 -2.53 10.32
N PHE A 293 8.92 -1.32 9.85
CA PHE A 293 7.55 -0.82 9.79
C PHE A 293 6.81 -1.39 8.56
N PRO A 294 5.62 -1.99 8.73
CA PRO A 294 4.89 -2.62 7.63
C PRO A 294 4.57 -1.67 6.47
N PHE A 295 4.19 -0.43 6.79
CA PHE A 295 3.76 0.56 5.79
C PHE A 295 4.87 0.96 4.81
N ILE A 296 6.15 0.74 5.14
CA ILE A 296 7.28 1.13 4.27
C ILE A 296 7.24 0.38 2.95
N LEU A 297 6.77 -0.87 2.96
CA LEU A 297 6.63 -1.67 1.75
C LEU A 297 5.66 -1.03 0.76
N GLU A 298 4.64 -0.30 1.22
CA GLU A 298 3.59 0.28 0.36
C GLU A 298 3.70 1.79 0.22
N SER A 299 4.64 2.43 0.91
CA SER A 299 4.90 3.87 0.80
C SER A 299 6.26 4.16 0.18
N SER A 300 7.35 3.96 0.93
CA SER A 300 8.66 4.47 0.55
C SER A 300 9.44 3.49 -0.32
N TYR A 301 9.32 2.19 -0.07
CA TYR A 301 10.04 1.18 -0.85
C TYR A 301 9.75 1.21 -2.37
N PRO A 302 8.48 1.27 -2.84
CA PRO A 302 8.20 1.36 -4.27
C PRO A 302 8.72 2.65 -4.89
N HIS A 303 8.72 3.76 -4.13
CA HIS A 303 9.31 5.03 -4.55
C HIS A 303 10.81 4.88 -4.84
N GLU A 304 11.56 4.30 -3.91
CA GLU A 304 13.01 4.09 -4.08
C GLU A 304 13.34 3.10 -5.20
N LEU A 305 12.52 2.05 -5.37
CA LEU A 305 12.66 1.12 -6.48
C LEU A 305 12.42 1.85 -7.82
N LEU A 306 11.38 2.67 -7.90
CA LEU A 306 11.02 3.40 -9.11
C LEU A 306 12.07 4.42 -9.54
N HIS A 307 12.86 4.98 -8.63
CA HIS A 307 13.99 5.84 -8.97
C HIS A 307 15.02 5.19 -9.91
N ASN A 308 15.01 3.86 -10.04
CA ASN A 308 15.86 3.14 -10.98
C ASN A 308 15.48 3.38 -12.45
N TRP A 309 14.22 3.72 -12.75
CA TRP A 309 13.84 4.26 -14.05
C TRP A 309 14.09 5.77 -14.11
N TRP A 310 13.71 6.50 -13.06
CA TRP A 310 13.74 7.97 -13.02
C TRP A 310 14.69 8.53 -11.95
N GLY A 311 15.78 9.17 -12.36
CA GLY A 311 16.81 9.68 -11.44
C GLY A 311 18.07 8.82 -11.41
N ASN A 312 17.95 7.49 -11.50
CA ASN A 312 19.10 6.58 -11.59
C ASN A 312 19.23 5.87 -12.95
N GLY A 313 18.16 5.83 -13.75
CA GLY A 313 18.12 5.30 -15.11
C GLY A 313 18.17 6.41 -16.15
N VAL A 314 17.12 7.23 -16.22
CA VAL A 314 17.11 8.49 -16.96
C VAL A 314 17.39 9.64 -15.99
N TYR A 315 18.46 10.39 -16.26
CA TYR A 315 18.95 11.43 -15.35
C TYR A 315 18.26 12.77 -15.62
N PRO A 316 17.86 13.51 -14.58
CA PRO A 316 17.49 14.91 -14.74
C PRO A 316 18.68 15.75 -15.19
N ASP A 317 18.43 16.70 -16.09
CA ASP A 317 19.33 17.83 -16.26
C ASP A 317 19.07 18.86 -15.15
N TYR A 318 19.82 18.75 -14.06
CA TYR A 318 19.70 19.59 -12.87
C TYR A 318 19.94 21.09 -13.12
N GLU A 319 20.60 21.48 -14.22
CA GLU A 319 20.68 22.90 -14.62
C GLU A 319 19.33 23.44 -15.10
N SER A 320 18.45 22.55 -15.55
CA SER A 320 17.13 22.86 -16.13
C SER A 320 15.95 22.40 -15.27
N GLY A 321 16.21 21.88 -14.08
CA GLY A 321 15.21 21.46 -13.10
C GLY A 321 15.07 19.93 -12.97
N ASN A 322 14.85 19.48 -11.74
CA ASN A 322 14.66 18.07 -11.39
C ASN A 322 13.18 17.65 -11.59
N TRP A 323 12.90 16.97 -12.70
CA TRP A 323 11.56 16.46 -13.02
C TRP A 323 11.27 15.08 -12.43
N SER A 324 12.30 14.31 -12.02
CA SER A 324 12.15 12.91 -11.66
C SER A 324 11.43 12.73 -10.33
N GLU A 325 11.71 13.58 -9.32
CA GLU A 325 11.05 13.50 -8.01
C GLU A 325 9.52 13.51 -8.12
N GLY A 326 8.98 14.48 -8.86
CA GLY A 326 7.53 14.58 -9.05
C GLY A 326 6.95 13.44 -9.89
N LEU A 327 7.69 12.91 -10.86
CA LEU A 327 7.25 11.75 -11.64
C LEU A 327 7.23 10.48 -10.80
N THR A 328 8.28 10.26 -10.00
CA THR A 328 8.38 9.13 -9.07
C THR A 328 7.26 9.20 -8.02
N THR A 329 7.00 10.37 -7.42
CA THR A 329 5.84 10.54 -6.53
C THR A 329 4.51 10.27 -7.25
N TYR A 330 4.37 10.66 -8.51
CA TYR A 330 3.14 10.42 -9.27
C TYR A 330 2.89 8.92 -9.50
N LEU A 331 3.94 8.18 -9.88
CA LEU A 331 3.86 6.76 -10.24
C LEU A 331 4.09 5.80 -9.06
N ALA A 332 4.37 6.30 -7.85
CA ALA A 332 4.44 5.52 -6.62
C ALA A 332 3.40 6.03 -5.61
N ASP A 333 3.70 7.09 -4.87
CA ASP A 333 2.88 7.59 -3.77
C ASP A 333 1.43 7.91 -4.18
N HIS A 334 1.25 8.59 -5.31
CA HIS A 334 -0.08 8.92 -5.82
C HIS A 334 -0.76 7.73 -6.48
N LEU A 335 -0.06 6.97 -7.34
CA LEU A 335 -0.62 5.82 -8.04
C LEU A 335 -1.19 4.77 -7.07
N PHE A 336 -0.51 4.49 -5.96
CA PHE A 336 -1.02 3.54 -4.95
C PHE A 336 -2.31 4.07 -4.29
N ARG A 337 -2.39 5.38 -4.05
CA ARG A 337 -3.64 6.00 -3.57
C ARG A 337 -4.72 6.01 -4.64
N GLU A 338 -4.36 6.15 -5.91
CA GLU A 338 -5.29 6.05 -7.03
C GLU A 338 -5.89 4.64 -7.13
N MET A 339 -5.07 3.59 -6.97
CA MET A 339 -5.52 2.19 -6.88
C MET A 339 -6.51 1.95 -5.73
N ASP A 340 -6.34 2.66 -4.61
CA ASP A 340 -7.27 2.63 -3.46
C ASP A 340 -8.54 3.50 -3.68
N GLY A 341 -8.72 4.14 -4.84
CA GLY A 341 -9.80 5.09 -5.10
C GLY A 341 -9.65 6.46 -4.41
N ARG A 342 -8.46 6.75 -3.87
CA ARG A 342 -8.12 7.96 -3.09
C ARG A 342 -7.18 8.92 -3.83
N GLY A 343 -7.01 8.75 -5.15
CA GLY A 343 -6.13 9.60 -5.96
C GLY A 343 -6.49 11.09 -5.91
N ALA A 344 -7.78 11.43 -5.94
CA ALA A 344 -8.27 12.82 -5.85
C ALA A 344 -7.97 13.46 -4.48
N GLU A 345 -8.07 12.68 -3.40
CA GLU A 345 -7.71 13.13 -2.05
C GLU A 345 -6.23 13.48 -1.97
N TYR A 346 -5.36 12.62 -2.52
CA TYR A 346 -3.91 12.88 -2.54
C TYR A 346 -3.58 14.15 -3.36
N ARG A 347 -4.21 14.36 -4.51
CA ARG A 347 -4.04 15.59 -5.31
C ARG A 347 -4.50 16.82 -4.53
N LYS A 348 -5.68 16.77 -3.89
CA LYS A 348 -6.16 17.84 -3.02
C LYS A 348 -5.16 18.18 -1.92
N ASP A 349 -4.58 17.17 -1.26
CA ASP A 349 -3.56 17.36 -0.23
C ASP A 349 -2.30 18.05 -0.78
N MET A 350 -1.87 17.71 -2.00
CA MET A 350 -0.74 18.39 -2.64
C MET A 350 -1.05 19.87 -2.93
N LEU A 351 -2.24 20.17 -3.45
CA LEU A 351 -2.66 21.56 -3.69
C LEU A 351 -2.80 22.36 -2.38
N ALA A 352 -3.30 21.72 -1.32
CA ALA A 352 -3.39 22.31 0.00
C ALA A 352 -2.01 22.63 0.58
N ARG A 353 -1.01 21.75 0.41
CA ARG A 353 0.38 22.02 0.80
C ARG A 353 0.96 23.22 0.05
N TYR A 354 0.73 23.32 -1.26
CA TYR A 354 1.15 24.48 -2.03
C TYR A 354 0.52 25.77 -1.48
N ARG A 355 -0.80 25.77 -1.22
CA ARG A 355 -1.51 26.92 -0.64
C ARG A 355 -1.00 27.32 0.75
N ASN A 356 -0.61 26.34 1.58
CA ASN A 356 -0.24 26.57 2.97
C ASN A 356 1.23 26.98 3.15
N TYR A 357 2.14 26.46 2.33
CA TYR A 357 3.58 26.63 2.54
C TYR A 357 4.27 27.52 1.51
N VAL A 358 3.68 27.72 0.32
CA VAL A 358 4.28 28.52 -0.74
C VAL A 358 3.72 29.94 -0.71
N ALA A 359 4.58 30.89 -0.38
CA ALA A 359 4.30 32.31 -0.42
C ALA A 359 5.01 32.95 -1.62
N GLU A 360 4.66 34.19 -1.96
CA GLU A 360 5.18 34.86 -3.17
C GLU A 360 6.72 34.95 -3.20
N GLU A 361 7.36 35.07 -2.04
CA GLU A 361 8.82 35.17 -1.92
C GLU A 361 9.54 33.82 -1.89
N THR A 362 8.81 32.72 -1.66
CA THR A 362 9.36 31.35 -1.59
C THR A 362 8.91 30.46 -2.76
N ASP A 363 8.14 31.01 -3.70
CA ASP A 363 7.71 30.35 -4.93
C ASP A 363 8.75 30.52 -6.05
N PHE A 364 8.92 29.48 -6.87
CA PHE A 364 9.95 29.44 -7.91
C PHE A 364 9.51 28.54 -9.09
N PRO A 365 10.04 28.77 -10.31
CA PRO A 365 9.73 27.92 -11.46
C PRO A 365 10.38 26.53 -11.29
N LEU A 366 9.80 25.50 -11.93
CA LEU A 366 10.33 24.13 -11.83
C LEU A 366 11.75 24.01 -12.39
N THR A 367 12.16 24.92 -13.28
CA THR A 367 13.53 24.99 -13.80
C THR A 367 14.59 25.28 -12.74
N GLU A 368 14.20 25.80 -11.57
CA GLU A 368 15.12 26.09 -10.46
C GLU A 368 15.12 24.98 -9.39
N PHE A 369 14.24 23.99 -9.50
CA PHE A 369 14.17 22.91 -8.52
C PHE A 369 15.32 21.92 -8.72
N THR A 370 16.06 21.61 -7.65
CA THR A 370 17.11 20.57 -7.67
C THR A 370 16.86 19.52 -6.61
N THR A 371 16.77 19.93 -5.36
CA THR A 371 16.44 19.10 -4.21
C THR A 371 15.53 19.84 -3.23
N ARG A 372 14.87 19.10 -2.34
CA ARG A 372 14.06 19.67 -1.26
C ARG A 372 14.97 20.24 -0.16
N ASN A 373 14.66 21.45 0.30
CA ASN A 373 15.32 22.09 1.44
C ASN A 373 14.34 22.75 2.44
N SER A 374 13.04 22.73 2.13
CA SER A 374 11.96 23.38 2.88
C SER A 374 10.60 22.83 2.48
N ALA A 375 9.57 23.04 3.32
CA ALA A 375 8.19 22.66 2.97
C ALA A 375 7.68 23.34 1.68
N ALA A 376 8.09 24.59 1.44
CA ALA A 376 7.78 25.31 0.21
C ALA A 376 8.44 24.64 -1.02
N SER A 377 9.74 24.35 -0.93
CA SER A 377 10.44 23.64 -2.01
C SER A 377 9.87 22.26 -2.30
N GLN A 378 9.37 21.55 -1.28
CA GLN A 378 8.69 20.28 -1.47
C GLN A 378 7.36 20.45 -2.21
N ALA A 379 6.54 21.41 -1.79
CA ALA A 379 5.25 21.67 -2.41
C ALA A 379 5.38 22.08 -3.89
N VAL A 380 6.43 22.82 -4.24
CA VAL A 380 6.76 23.15 -5.62
C VAL A 380 7.39 21.95 -6.34
N GLY A 381 8.57 21.48 -5.91
CA GLY A 381 9.36 20.49 -6.63
C GLY A 381 8.72 19.11 -6.75
N TYR A 382 8.01 18.65 -5.71
CA TYR A 382 7.27 17.39 -5.76
C TYR A 382 5.83 17.65 -6.19
N GLY A 383 5.11 18.53 -5.48
CA GLY A 383 3.67 18.72 -5.65
C GLY A 383 3.28 19.29 -7.03
N LYS A 384 3.89 20.42 -7.45
CA LYS A 384 3.60 21.04 -8.75
C LYS A 384 4.08 20.17 -9.91
N THR A 385 5.24 19.53 -9.78
CA THR A 385 5.75 18.58 -10.79
C THR A 385 4.86 17.34 -10.92
N LEU A 386 4.36 16.77 -9.82
CA LEU A 386 3.38 15.68 -9.85
C LEU A 386 2.11 16.10 -10.59
N MET A 387 1.57 17.29 -10.30
CA MET A 387 0.39 17.79 -10.97
C MET A 387 0.64 18.09 -12.46
N LEU A 388 1.85 18.49 -12.85
CA LEU A 388 2.24 18.60 -14.26
C LEU A 388 2.08 17.26 -14.98
N TRP A 389 2.58 16.16 -14.40
CA TRP A 389 2.45 14.82 -14.99
C TRP A 389 1.00 14.33 -15.02
N HIS A 390 0.25 14.59 -13.96
CA HIS A 390 -1.18 14.27 -13.92
C HIS A 390 -1.98 15.02 -15.00
N MET A 391 -1.76 16.32 -15.14
CA MET A 391 -2.42 17.12 -16.19
C MET A 391 -1.96 16.69 -17.59
N LEU A 392 -0.69 16.31 -17.77
CA LEU A 392 -0.20 15.79 -19.05
C LEU A 392 -0.89 14.47 -19.42
N ARG A 393 -1.09 13.55 -18.46
CA ARG A 393 -1.92 12.36 -18.65
C ARG A 393 -3.35 12.74 -19.07
N GLY A 394 -3.93 13.76 -18.44
CA GLY A 394 -5.24 14.30 -18.83
C GLY A 394 -5.32 14.87 -20.25
N GLU A 395 -4.26 15.54 -20.73
CA GLU A 395 -4.19 16.06 -22.11
C GLU A 395 -4.09 14.95 -23.17
N LEU A 396 -3.45 13.82 -22.83
CA LEU A 396 -3.09 12.76 -23.77
C LEU A 396 -4.00 11.54 -23.73
N GLY A 397 -4.56 11.24 -22.57
CA GLY A 397 -5.08 9.92 -22.23
C GLY A 397 -3.98 8.92 -21.93
N ASP A 398 -4.37 7.80 -21.32
CA ASP A 398 -3.44 6.82 -20.72
C ASP A 398 -2.52 6.15 -21.75
N ASP A 399 -3.03 5.79 -22.92
CA ASP A 399 -2.26 5.10 -23.96
C ASP A 399 -1.04 5.92 -24.43
N LEU A 400 -1.27 7.19 -24.80
CA LEU A 400 -0.22 8.09 -25.28
C LEU A 400 0.70 8.54 -24.15
N PHE A 401 0.17 8.70 -22.94
CA PHE A 401 0.98 9.01 -21.76
C PHE A 401 1.98 7.88 -21.48
N LEU A 402 1.52 6.62 -21.44
CA LEU A 402 2.38 5.46 -21.24
C LEU A 402 3.37 5.26 -22.40
N GLU A 403 2.95 5.48 -23.66
CA GLU A 403 3.88 5.46 -24.80
C GLU A 403 4.98 6.53 -24.65
N GLY A 404 4.62 7.74 -24.21
CA GLY A 404 5.57 8.81 -23.93
C GLY A 404 6.56 8.47 -22.82
N LEU A 405 6.09 7.84 -21.73
CA LEU A 405 6.97 7.38 -20.65
C LEU A 405 7.94 6.28 -21.12
N ARG A 406 7.45 5.26 -21.84
CA ARG A 406 8.32 4.20 -22.39
C ARG A 406 9.36 4.77 -23.34
N ARG A 407 8.97 5.71 -24.20
CA ARG A 407 9.89 6.36 -25.12
C ARG A 407 10.90 7.25 -24.41
N LEU A 408 10.49 7.98 -23.37
CA LEU A 408 11.40 8.75 -22.52
C LEU A 408 12.46 7.84 -21.90
N TYR A 409 12.05 6.67 -21.40
CA TYR A 409 12.95 5.66 -20.87
C TYR A 409 13.89 5.09 -21.95
N ASP A 410 13.35 4.55 -23.04
CA ASP A 410 14.12 3.89 -24.10
C ASP A 410 15.11 4.83 -24.81
N ASP A 411 14.71 6.07 -25.11
CA ASP A 411 15.53 7.02 -25.88
C ASP A 411 16.63 7.67 -25.01
N TYR A 412 16.44 7.75 -23.69
CA TYR A 412 17.32 8.48 -22.76
C TYR A 412 17.88 7.65 -21.60
N LEU A 413 17.81 6.32 -21.67
CA LEU A 413 18.43 5.46 -20.66
C LEU A 413 19.93 5.78 -20.53
N PHE A 414 20.35 6.04 -19.29
CA PHE A 414 21.69 6.49 -18.88
C PHE A 414 22.15 7.82 -19.51
N GLN A 415 21.19 8.68 -19.86
CA GLN A 415 21.44 10.02 -20.39
C GLN A 415 20.68 11.07 -19.58
N ARG A 416 21.14 12.32 -19.66
CA ARG A 416 20.45 13.47 -19.05
C ARG A 416 19.42 14.07 -20.00
N ILE A 417 18.29 14.49 -19.46
CA ILE A 417 17.26 15.22 -20.19
C ILE A 417 16.60 16.28 -19.30
N GLY A 418 16.34 17.46 -19.86
CA GLY A 418 15.59 18.54 -19.22
C GLY A 418 14.14 18.64 -19.71
N PHE A 419 13.35 19.51 -19.08
CA PHE A 419 11.94 19.70 -19.43
C PHE A 419 11.69 20.05 -20.91
N THR A 420 12.60 20.76 -21.57
CA THR A 420 12.47 21.09 -23.00
C THR A 420 12.52 19.83 -23.88
N GLY A 421 13.48 18.93 -23.62
CA GLY A 421 13.58 17.66 -24.36
C GLY A 421 12.38 16.76 -24.11
N ILE A 422 11.87 16.73 -22.86
CA ILE A 422 10.64 16.02 -22.51
C ILE A 422 9.44 16.60 -23.29
N ALA A 423 9.29 17.92 -23.33
CA ALA A 423 8.20 18.57 -24.06
C ALA A 423 8.24 18.23 -25.56
N GLU A 424 9.43 18.22 -26.17
CA GLU A 424 9.62 17.85 -27.58
C GLU A 424 9.25 16.37 -27.82
N LEU A 425 9.72 15.46 -26.96
CA LEU A 425 9.42 14.03 -27.05
C LEU A 425 7.91 13.76 -26.97
N PHE A 426 7.24 14.32 -25.95
CA PHE A 426 5.81 14.14 -25.78
C PHE A 426 5.00 14.83 -26.89
N SER A 427 5.48 15.94 -27.45
CA SER A 427 4.83 16.57 -28.61
C SER A 427 4.87 15.66 -29.84
N GLU A 428 5.98 14.94 -30.01
CA GLU A 428 6.14 14.00 -31.12
C GLU A 428 5.24 12.76 -30.95
N VAL A 429 5.10 12.25 -29.72
CA VAL A 429 4.17 11.15 -29.39
C VAL A 429 2.71 11.58 -29.57
N ALA A 430 2.35 12.77 -29.08
CA ALA A 430 0.99 13.31 -29.14
C ALA A 430 0.57 13.70 -30.57
N GLY A 431 1.53 14.02 -31.44
CA GLY A 431 1.28 14.54 -32.79
C GLY A 431 0.86 16.02 -32.82
N PHE A 432 0.99 16.75 -31.71
CA PHE A 432 0.75 18.19 -31.60
C PHE A 432 1.71 18.83 -30.59
N ASP A 433 1.91 20.15 -30.71
CA ASP A 433 2.88 20.89 -29.90
C ASP A 433 2.41 21.08 -28.45
N LEU A 434 3.13 20.47 -27.50
CA LEU A 434 2.95 20.61 -26.06
C LEU A 434 3.89 21.66 -25.45
N GLY A 435 4.75 22.31 -26.25
CA GLY A 435 5.63 23.39 -25.79
C GLY A 435 4.89 24.47 -24.98
N PRO A 436 3.73 24.98 -25.43
CA PRO A 436 2.93 25.94 -24.64
C PRO A 436 2.44 25.38 -23.29
N PHE A 437 2.06 24.11 -23.24
CA PHE A 437 1.63 23.44 -22.01
C PHE A 437 2.78 23.36 -20.99
N PHE A 438 3.95 22.89 -21.41
CA PHE A 438 5.11 22.84 -20.52
C PHE A 438 5.58 24.25 -20.12
N ALA A 439 5.61 25.21 -21.04
CA ALA A 439 6.09 26.55 -20.77
C ALA A 439 5.30 27.26 -19.65
N GLN A 440 3.98 27.07 -19.56
CA GLN A 440 3.19 27.71 -18.51
C GLN A 440 3.38 27.07 -17.13
N TRP A 441 3.68 25.76 -17.06
CA TRP A 441 3.79 25.04 -15.80
C TRP A 441 5.22 24.95 -15.28
N VAL A 442 6.20 24.86 -16.19
CA VAL A 442 7.62 24.71 -15.85
C VAL A 442 8.29 26.06 -15.61
N ASN A 443 8.02 27.06 -16.45
CA ASN A 443 8.76 28.33 -16.42
C ASN A 443 8.08 29.45 -15.61
N ARG A 444 6.80 29.31 -15.27
CA ARG A 444 6.05 30.33 -14.50
C ARG A 444 6.00 29.96 -13.03
N THR A 445 6.16 30.97 -12.17
CA THR A 445 5.75 30.89 -10.77
C THR A 445 4.23 31.01 -10.64
N GLY A 446 3.69 30.61 -9.50
CA GLY A 446 2.29 30.71 -9.13
C GLY A 446 1.43 29.55 -9.62
N ALA A 447 0.13 29.72 -9.35
CA ALA A 447 -0.95 28.84 -9.77
C ALA A 447 -2.18 29.69 -10.18
N PRO A 448 -3.05 29.22 -11.09
CA PRO A 448 -4.30 29.90 -11.42
C PRO A 448 -5.21 30.02 -10.19
N ASP A 449 -5.85 31.18 -10.07
CA ASP A 449 -6.90 31.46 -9.09
C ASP A 449 -8.22 31.60 -9.85
N ILE A 450 -9.15 30.67 -9.62
CA ILE A 450 -10.35 30.48 -10.45
C ILE A 450 -11.58 30.77 -9.60
N THR A 451 -12.46 31.64 -10.09
CA THR A 451 -13.80 31.84 -9.52
C THR A 451 -14.87 31.45 -10.53
N VAL A 452 -15.99 30.96 -10.01
CA VAL A 452 -17.09 30.43 -10.82
C VAL A 452 -18.40 31.11 -10.42
N SER A 453 -19.20 31.51 -11.40
CA SER A 453 -20.60 31.89 -11.18
C SER A 453 -21.53 31.12 -12.11
N VAL A 454 -22.75 30.86 -11.65
CA VAL A 454 -23.79 30.23 -12.45
C VAL A 454 -25.03 31.12 -12.42
N ASP A 455 -25.43 31.59 -13.60
CA ASP A 455 -26.56 32.50 -13.78
C ASP A 455 -27.56 31.92 -14.77
N GLU A 456 -28.86 32.11 -14.53
CA GLU A 456 -29.87 31.78 -15.53
C GLU A 456 -29.77 32.75 -16.72
N VAL A 457 -29.70 32.20 -17.92
CA VAL A 457 -29.79 32.94 -19.17
C VAL A 457 -31.02 32.47 -19.97
N GLY A 458 -31.53 33.33 -20.84
CA GLY A 458 -32.79 33.10 -21.54
C GLY A 458 -32.86 31.75 -22.26
N ASN A 459 -34.07 31.19 -22.36
CA ASN A 459 -34.39 29.84 -22.87
C ASN A 459 -34.08 28.67 -21.92
N ASN A 460 -34.23 28.85 -20.59
CA ASN A 460 -34.05 27.80 -19.59
C ASN A 460 -32.63 27.19 -19.63
N GLN A 461 -31.61 28.06 -19.67
CA GLN A 461 -30.20 27.67 -19.76
C GLN A 461 -29.41 28.28 -18.62
N ALA A 462 -28.39 27.56 -18.14
CA ALA A 462 -27.44 28.06 -17.16
C ALA A 462 -26.20 28.57 -17.89
N GLN A 463 -25.78 29.81 -17.64
CA GLN A 463 -24.46 30.28 -18.02
C GLN A 463 -23.51 30.06 -16.84
N ILE A 464 -22.49 29.24 -17.05
CA ILE A 464 -21.43 28.98 -16.08
C ILE A 464 -20.23 29.81 -16.53
N LEU A 465 -19.87 30.82 -15.74
CA LEU A 465 -18.82 31.78 -16.02
C LEU A 465 -17.60 31.48 -15.16
N PHE A 466 -16.44 31.33 -15.80
CA PHE A 466 -15.15 31.12 -15.16
C PHE A 466 -14.32 32.40 -15.27
N ALA A 467 -13.76 32.85 -14.15
CA ALA A 467 -12.83 33.97 -14.12
C ALA A 467 -11.51 33.56 -13.48
N GLN A 468 -10.41 33.76 -14.20
CA GLN A 468 -9.05 33.60 -13.68
C GLN A 468 -8.57 34.94 -13.10
N ILE A 469 -8.55 35.09 -11.77
CA ILE A 469 -8.36 36.38 -11.08
C ILE A 469 -6.92 36.68 -10.66
N HIS A 470 -5.97 35.80 -10.99
CA HIS A 470 -4.55 36.00 -10.69
C HIS A 470 -3.91 37.12 -11.53
N ASN A 471 -2.74 37.59 -11.10
CA ASN A 471 -1.92 38.54 -11.86
C ASN A 471 -1.16 37.82 -13.00
N GLY A 472 -1.06 38.44 -14.17
CA GLY A 472 -0.35 37.89 -15.34
C GLY A 472 -1.27 37.30 -16.41
N GLU A 473 -0.69 36.61 -17.39
CA GLU A 473 -1.41 35.98 -18.50
C GLU A 473 -2.35 34.85 -18.02
N PRO A 474 -3.46 34.57 -18.73
CA PRO A 474 -4.30 33.42 -18.41
C PRO A 474 -3.52 32.12 -18.56
N TYR A 475 -3.91 31.11 -17.77
CA TYR A 475 -3.51 29.73 -17.98
C TYR A 475 -4.48 29.10 -18.98
N GLU A 476 -3.95 28.27 -19.88
CA GLU A 476 -4.78 27.36 -20.67
C GLU A 476 -5.11 26.13 -19.81
N LEU A 477 -6.40 25.90 -19.54
CA LEU A 477 -6.88 24.89 -18.60
C LEU A 477 -7.98 24.04 -19.22
N ASN A 478 -7.93 22.73 -19.04
CA ASN A 478 -9.02 21.82 -19.37
C ASN A 478 -9.77 21.46 -18.08
N VAL A 479 -10.83 22.21 -17.77
CA VAL A 479 -11.54 22.17 -16.50
C VAL A 479 -12.62 21.10 -16.50
N PRO A 480 -12.54 20.06 -15.64
CA PRO A 480 -13.61 19.08 -15.51
C PRO A 480 -14.81 19.69 -14.78
N LEU A 481 -16.01 19.37 -15.26
CA LEU A 481 -17.28 19.94 -14.80
C LEU A 481 -18.29 18.81 -14.60
N ALA A 482 -18.88 18.71 -13.41
CA ALA A 482 -19.96 17.77 -13.12
C ALA A 482 -21.28 18.53 -12.92
N LEU A 483 -22.29 18.21 -13.74
CA LEU A 483 -23.61 18.82 -13.71
C LEU A 483 -24.63 17.85 -13.12
N TYR A 484 -25.24 18.21 -12.00
CA TYR A 484 -26.26 17.40 -11.34
C TYR A 484 -27.65 17.89 -11.72
N TYR A 485 -28.47 16.98 -12.25
CA TYR A 485 -29.84 17.28 -12.68
C TYR A 485 -30.86 16.49 -11.87
N ALA A 486 -31.94 17.17 -11.48
CA ALA A 486 -33.06 16.61 -10.74
C ALA A 486 -33.61 15.34 -11.42
N GLY A 487 -33.68 14.25 -10.67
CA GLY A 487 -34.18 12.94 -11.13
C GLY A 487 -33.18 12.12 -11.95
N ARG A 488 -31.89 12.45 -11.93
CA ARG A 488 -30.81 11.57 -12.40
C ARG A 488 -29.98 11.09 -11.21
N GLU A 489 -29.51 9.85 -11.28
CA GLU A 489 -28.65 9.27 -10.23
C GLU A 489 -27.19 9.70 -10.39
N GLU A 490 -26.71 9.85 -11.64
CA GLU A 490 -25.34 10.24 -11.95
C GLU A 490 -25.25 11.64 -12.59
N PRO A 491 -24.16 12.39 -12.34
CA PRO A 491 -23.93 13.68 -12.96
C PRO A 491 -23.52 13.56 -14.44
N GLU A 492 -23.74 14.62 -15.22
CA GLU A 492 -23.10 14.74 -16.54
C GLU A 492 -21.70 15.33 -16.39
N ILE A 493 -20.69 14.66 -16.95
CA ILE A 493 -19.29 15.10 -16.91
C ILE A 493 -18.90 15.77 -18.23
N HIS A 494 -18.33 16.98 -18.15
CA HIS A 494 -17.87 17.77 -19.29
C HIS A 494 -16.46 18.28 -19.05
N LEU A 495 -15.65 18.41 -20.11
CA LEU A 495 -14.33 19.03 -20.05
C LEU A 495 -14.38 20.38 -20.78
N VAL A 496 -14.10 21.47 -20.05
CA VAL A 496 -14.20 22.84 -20.56
C VAL A 496 -12.81 23.43 -20.74
N ARG A 497 -12.44 23.75 -21.98
CA ARG A 497 -11.18 24.43 -22.26
C ARG A 497 -11.30 25.94 -22.01
N LEU A 498 -10.53 26.46 -21.06
CA LEU A 498 -10.39 27.88 -20.78
C LEU A 498 -9.08 28.38 -21.38
N THR A 499 -9.15 29.45 -22.17
CA THR A 499 -7.97 30.10 -22.78
C THR A 499 -7.86 31.59 -22.44
N GLN A 500 -8.90 32.14 -21.82
CA GLN A 500 -9.01 33.56 -21.48
C GLN A 500 -9.20 33.77 -19.99
N LYS A 501 -8.96 35.01 -19.54
CA LYS A 501 -9.21 35.44 -18.14
C LYS A 501 -10.68 35.33 -17.74
N LEU A 502 -11.59 35.45 -18.70
CA LEU A 502 -13.02 35.36 -18.47
C LEU A 502 -13.65 34.59 -19.63
N GLU A 503 -14.28 33.47 -19.34
CA GLU A 503 -14.86 32.59 -20.36
C GLU A 503 -16.08 31.87 -19.78
N GLY A 504 -17.11 31.62 -20.59
CA GLY A 504 -18.36 31.06 -20.11
C GLY A 504 -18.90 29.97 -21.00
N VAL A 505 -19.47 28.94 -20.40
CA VAL A 505 -20.15 27.83 -21.07
C VAL A 505 -21.63 27.82 -20.73
N VAL A 506 -22.42 27.12 -21.54
CA VAL A 506 -23.87 27.03 -21.35
C VAL A 506 -24.26 25.58 -21.07
N ALA A 507 -24.95 25.36 -19.96
CA ALA A 507 -25.60 24.10 -19.63
C ALA A 507 -27.11 24.18 -19.92
N PRO A 508 -27.72 23.14 -20.51
CA PRO A 508 -29.17 23.12 -20.76
C PRO A 508 -29.98 22.92 -19.47
N ASP A 509 -31.30 23.13 -19.56
CA ASP A 509 -32.28 22.81 -18.51
C ASP A 509 -31.96 23.37 -17.12
N TYR A 510 -31.77 24.70 -17.03
CA TYR A 510 -31.51 25.39 -15.75
C TYR A 510 -32.51 24.96 -14.67
N ASP A 511 -33.80 24.88 -14.99
CA ASP A 511 -34.90 24.44 -14.13
C ASP A 511 -34.71 23.09 -13.44
N ARG A 512 -33.89 22.21 -14.01
CA ARG A 512 -33.56 20.91 -13.42
C ARG A 512 -32.13 20.84 -12.89
N LEU A 513 -31.28 21.83 -13.14
CA LEU A 513 -29.90 21.85 -12.66
C LEU A 513 -29.88 22.13 -11.16
N GLU A 514 -29.49 21.13 -10.38
CA GLU A 514 -29.45 21.18 -8.91
C GLU A 514 -28.09 21.64 -8.39
N ALA A 515 -27.01 21.22 -9.03
CA ALA A 515 -25.65 21.60 -8.65
C ALA A 515 -24.69 21.58 -9.84
N VAL A 516 -23.63 22.37 -9.72
CA VAL A 516 -22.46 22.38 -10.61
C VAL A 516 -21.22 22.23 -9.75
N LEU A 517 -20.42 21.19 -9.99
CA LEU A 517 -19.10 21.03 -9.38
C LEU A 517 -18.02 21.27 -10.43
N VAL A 518 -17.06 22.12 -10.10
CA VAL A 518 -15.92 22.44 -10.95
C VAL A 518 -14.67 21.81 -10.37
N ASP A 519 -13.89 21.15 -11.21
CA ASP A 519 -12.69 20.39 -10.83
C ASP A 519 -12.95 19.40 -9.67
N PRO A 520 -13.99 18.55 -9.76
CA PRO A 520 -14.46 17.76 -8.61
C PRO A 520 -13.48 16.65 -8.18
N TRP A 521 -12.52 16.29 -9.03
CA TRP A 521 -11.44 15.33 -8.73
C TRP A 521 -10.09 15.99 -8.42
N PHE A 522 -10.02 17.33 -8.37
CA PHE A 522 -8.77 18.08 -8.19
C PHE A 522 -7.71 17.71 -9.23
N ASP A 523 -8.11 17.70 -10.51
CA ASP A 523 -7.24 17.35 -11.65
C ASP A 523 -6.37 18.54 -12.09
N LEU A 524 -6.71 19.75 -11.65
CA LEU A 524 -6.01 20.97 -12.02
C LEU A 524 -4.99 21.40 -10.97
N PHE A 525 -3.78 21.77 -11.42
CA PHE A 525 -2.90 22.58 -10.57
C PHE A 525 -3.47 24.00 -10.47
N ARG A 526 -4.15 24.28 -9.36
CA ARG A 526 -4.75 25.58 -9.05
C ARG A 526 -4.53 25.96 -7.59
N LYS A 527 -4.64 27.25 -7.32
CA LYS A 527 -4.67 27.75 -5.95
C LYS A 527 -6.02 27.37 -5.33
N LEU A 528 -6.00 26.54 -4.28
CA LEU A 528 -7.21 26.25 -3.53
C LEU A 528 -7.68 27.49 -2.75
N ASP A 529 -8.99 27.66 -2.70
CA ASP A 529 -9.60 28.64 -1.81
C ASP A 529 -9.44 28.22 -0.34
N ARG A 530 -9.54 29.18 0.60
CA ARG A 530 -9.47 28.91 2.04
C ARG A 530 -10.64 28.10 2.54
N GLU A 531 -11.78 28.17 1.87
CA GLU A 531 -12.88 27.27 2.17
C GLU A 531 -12.50 25.83 1.76
N GLU A 532 -11.83 25.60 0.64
CA GLU A 532 -11.45 24.24 0.19
C GLU A 532 -10.33 23.58 1.02
N THR A 533 -9.59 24.40 1.77
CA THR A 533 -8.49 24.01 2.66
C THR A 533 -8.91 24.21 4.12
N PRO A 534 -9.53 23.23 4.78
CA PRO A 534 -9.85 23.35 6.20
C PRO A 534 -8.60 23.67 7.03
N PRO A 535 -8.69 24.50 8.08
CA PRO A 535 -7.52 24.93 8.84
C PRO A 535 -6.93 23.77 9.64
N THR A 536 -5.60 23.67 9.71
CA THR A 536 -4.87 22.55 10.32
C THR A 536 -3.81 23.00 11.33
N VAL A 537 -3.33 22.06 12.15
CA VAL A 537 -2.24 22.29 13.11
C VAL A 537 -0.96 22.71 12.36
N GLY A 538 -0.73 22.14 11.18
CA GLY A 538 0.42 22.47 10.33
C GLY A 538 0.33 23.88 9.76
N GLU A 539 -0.87 24.38 9.46
CA GLU A 539 -1.08 25.79 9.10
C GLU A 539 -0.73 26.73 10.27
N MET A 540 -1.07 26.33 11.50
CA MET A 540 -0.70 27.11 12.68
C MET A 540 0.82 27.19 12.87
N PHE A 541 1.55 26.08 12.70
CA PHE A 541 3.02 26.06 12.83
C PHE A 541 3.75 26.69 11.63
N GLY A 542 3.15 26.64 10.43
CA GLY A 542 3.70 27.26 9.23
C GLY A 542 3.40 28.76 9.08
N ALA A 543 2.62 29.35 9.99
CA ALA A 543 2.27 30.77 9.92
C ALA A 543 3.50 31.66 10.22
N ARG A 544 3.71 32.68 9.37
CA ARG A 544 4.84 33.63 9.51
C ARG A 544 4.84 34.39 10.83
N GLU A 545 3.66 34.80 11.28
CA GLU A 545 3.47 35.53 12.53
C GLU A 545 2.42 34.82 13.39
N ILE A 546 2.77 34.53 14.64
CA ILE A 546 1.92 33.79 15.57
C ILE A 546 1.78 34.58 16.88
N ALA A 547 0.64 34.45 17.55
CA ALA A 547 0.50 34.83 18.96
C ALA A 547 0.07 33.64 19.82
N PHE A 548 0.70 33.48 20.97
CA PHE A 548 0.29 32.54 22.01
C PHE A 548 -0.38 33.31 23.14
N LEU A 549 -1.66 33.02 23.40
CA LEU A 549 -2.42 33.66 24.47
C LEU A 549 -2.42 32.78 25.71
N LEU A 550 -1.69 33.20 26.73
CA LEU A 550 -1.59 32.48 27.99
C LEU A 550 -2.78 32.80 28.92
N PRO A 551 -3.33 31.79 29.60
CA PRO A 551 -4.37 31.99 30.60
C PRO A 551 -3.78 32.45 31.94
N ARG A 552 -4.64 32.68 32.93
CA ARG A 552 -4.23 32.94 34.32
C ARG A 552 -3.74 31.70 35.05
N GLU A 553 -4.43 30.58 34.90
CA GLU A 553 -4.09 29.35 35.60
C GLU A 553 -2.94 28.61 34.88
N ASN A 554 -2.06 27.94 35.65
CA ASN A 554 -0.94 27.16 35.11
C ASN A 554 -0.06 27.91 34.08
N ARG A 555 0.09 29.23 34.27
CA ARG A 555 0.75 30.12 33.30
C ARG A 555 2.19 29.76 33.00
N GLU A 556 2.92 29.22 33.99
CA GLU A 556 4.32 28.83 33.81
C GLU A 556 4.43 27.64 32.85
N GLU A 557 3.54 26.67 32.98
CA GLU A 557 3.45 25.47 32.15
C GLU A 557 3.06 25.83 30.71
N TRP A 558 2.02 26.66 30.54
CA TRP A 558 1.60 27.15 29.22
C TRP A 558 2.67 28.00 28.54
N ARG A 559 3.44 28.78 29.31
CA ARG A 559 4.55 29.55 28.75
C ARG A 559 5.66 28.63 28.22
N ARG A 560 5.99 27.54 28.92
CA ARG A 560 6.97 26.57 28.41
C ARG A 560 6.54 25.97 27.09
N LEU A 561 5.25 25.63 26.94
CA LEU A 561 4.71 25.16 25.67
C LEU A 561 4.83 26.24 24.59
N ALA A 562 4.41 27.48 24.88
CA ALA A 562 4.51 28.59 23.94
C ALA A 562 5.97 28.90 23.53
N GLU A 563 6.91 28.88 24.47
CA GLU A 563 8.34 29.10 24.22
C GLU A 563 8.94 27.98 23.37
N ALA A 564 8.55 26.71 23.62
CA ALA A 564 8.98 25.58 22.80
C ALA A 564 8.48 25.69 21.36
N PHE A 565 7.24 26.12 21.15
CA PHE A 565 6.65 26.29 19.82
C PHE A 565 7.04 27.61 19.13
N ALA A 566 7.65 28.55 19.84
CA ALA A 566 8.06 29.86 19.33
C ALA A 566 9.52 29.92 18.87
N ALA A 567 10.30 28.85 19.02
CA ALA A 567 11.77 28.88 18.90
C ALA A 567 12.27 29.44 17.55
N ASP A 568 11.55 29.18 16.46
CA ASP A 568 12.00 29.48 15.08
C ASP A 568 11.01 30.33 14.26
N VAL A 569 10.02 30.96 14.92
CA VAL A 569 8.96 31.76 14.28
C VAL A 569 8.80 33.14 14.92
N ASP A 570 8.29 34.13 14.19
CA ASP A 570 7.98 35.46 14.76
C ASP A 570 6.73 35.37 15.65
N ALA A 571 6.95 34.95 16.89
CA ALA A 571 5.91 34.69 17.87
C ALA A 571 5.81 35.79 18.94
N ARG A 572 4.58 36.15 19.29
CA ARG A 572 4.26 36.99 20.46
C ARG A 572 3.57 36.17 21.53
N ILE A 573 4.22 36.04 22.68
CA ILE A 573 3.59 35.45 23.87
C ILE A 573 2.88 36.58 24.63
N LEU A 574 1.55 36.52 24.65
CA LEU A 574 0.67 37.54 25.24
C LEU A 574 -0.10 36.92 26.41
N THR A 575 -0.52 37.73 27.38
CA THR A 575 -1.39 37.27 28.47
C THR A 575 -2.82 37.75 28.25
N GLU A 576 -3.79 36.97 28.69
CA GLU A 576 -5.21 37.32 28.57
C GLU A 576 -5.56 38.73 29.10
N GLU A 577 -4.88 39.23 30.13
CA GLU A 577 -5.18 40.54 30.72
C GLU A 577 -4.66 41.72 29.91
N SER A 578 -3.69 41.47 29.03
CA SER A 578 -3.10 42.50 28.17
C SER A 578 -3.94 42.81 26.94
N MET A 579 -5.05 42.08 26.75
CA MET A 579 -5.79 42.00 25.51
C MET A 579 -7.28 42.30 25.70
N SER A 580 -7.85 43.09 24.80
CA SER A 580 -9.31 43.33 24.73
C SER A 580 -9.97 42.63 23.54
N ALA A 581 -9.19 42.20 22.54
CA ALA A 581 -9.63 41.49 21.35
C ALA A 581 -8.47 40.69 20.76
N LEU A 582 -8.78 39.65 19.96
CA LEU A 582 -7.80 38.86 19.22
C LEU A 582 -7.04 39.73 18.19
N PRO A 583 -5.70 39.56 18.03
CA PRO A 583 -4.93 40.31 17.05
C PRO A 583 -5.31 39.88 15.63
N PRO A 584 -5.78 40.79 14.76
CA PRO A 584 -6.31 40.44 13.44
C PRO A 584 -5.23 40.24 12.37
N ASP A 585 -3.97 40.49 12.71
CA ASP A 585 -2.81 40.50 11.83
C ASP A 585 -1.97 39.21 11.88
N ARG A 586 -2.33 38.24 12.73
CA ARG A 586 -1.56 37.01 12.97
C ARG A 586 -2.44 35.83 13.35
N SER A 587 -1.93 34.62 13.13
CA SER A 587 -2.59 33.40 13.64
C SER A 587 -2.44 33.32 15.16
N VAL A 588 -3.41 32.72 15.85
CA VAL A 588 -3.49 32.78 17.32
C VAL A 588 -3.69 31.41 17.94
N TRP A 589 -2.76 31.00 18.80
CA TRP A 589 -2.96 29.90 19.73
C TRP A 589 -3.57 30.41 21.04
N VAL A 590 -4.78 29.97 21.33
CA VAL A 590 -5.44 30.14 22.62
C VAL A 590 -5.09 28.93 23.49
N LEU A 591 -4.40 29.17 24.60
CA LEU A 591 -3.95 28.13 25.51
C LEU A 591 -4.85 28.08 26.73
N GLY A 592 -5.30 26.88 27.10
CA GLY A 592 -6.22 26.66 28.21
C GLY A 592 -7.68 26.95 27.85
N ARG A 593 -8.57 26.14 28.41
CA ARG A 593 -10.03 26.28 28.21
C ARG A 593 -10.63 27.33 29.14
N ASP A 594 -9.90 27.67 30.19
CA ASP A 594 -10.14 28.78 31.12
C ASP A 594 -9.77 30.15 30.52
N ASN A 595 -9.12 30.18 29.36
CA ASN A 595 -8.79 31.40 28.65
C ASN A 595 -10.07 32.11 28.14
N PRO A 596 -10.23 33.42 28.38
CA PRO A 596 -11.39 34.18 27.90
C PRO A 596 -11.64 34.13 26.40
N PHE A 597 -10.61 33.82 25.60
CA PHE A 597 -10.71 33.71 24.14
C PHE A 597 -10.99 32.28 23.65
N ALA A 598 -11.10 31.28 24.52
CA ALA A 598 -11.35 29.89 24.12
C ALA A 598 -12.69 29.72 23.40
N GLU A 599 -13.72 30.49 23.79
CA GLU A 599 -15.03 30.50 23.13
C GLU A 599 -14.94 30.95 21.67
N ALA A 600 -14.03 31.88 21.34
CA ALA A 600 -13.83 32.33 19.97
C ALA A 600 -13.23 31.21 19.10
N ALA A 601 -12.27 30.46 19.63
CA ALA A 601 -11.68 29.31 18.94
C ALA A 601 -12.70 28.16 18.76
N LEU A 602 -13.50 27.88 19.80
CA LEU A 602 -14.58 26.89 19.72
C LEU A 602 -15.66 27.28 18.71
N THR A 603 -16.05 28.56 18.68
CA THR A 603 -17.02 29.07 17.70
C THR A 603 -16.48 28.96 16.27
N ALA A 604 -15.21 29.32 16.06
CA ALA A 604 -14.56 29.17 14.76
C ALA A 604 -14.48 27.71 14.30
N ALA A 605 -14.16 26.78 15.19
CA ALA A 605 -14.20 25.34 14.90
C ALA A 605 -15.65 24.81 14.71
N GLY A 606 -16.65 25.48 15.30
CA GLY A 606 -18.05 25.09 15.19
C GLY A 606 -18.65 25.23 13.79
N ALA A 607 -18.09 26.10 12.96
CA ALA A 607 -18.41 26.15 11.53
C ALA A 607 -18.15 24.82 10.81
N TYR A 608 -17.24 24.01 11.34
CA TYR A 608 -16.84 22.71 10.82
C TYR A 608 -17.46 21.52 11.57
N GLY A 609 -18.43 21.78 12.45
CA GLY A 609 -19.16 20.76 13.19
C GLY A 609 -18.62 20.45 14.59
N ALA A 610 -17.65 21.21 15.10
CA ALA A 610 -17.26 21.11 16.51
C ALA A 610 -18.35 21.68 17.42
N ALA A 611 -18.69 20.98 18.51
CA ALA A 611 -19.60 21.51 19.52
C ALA A 611 -19.08 21.17 20.90
N ALA A 612 -18.93 22.17 21.79
CA ALA A 612 -18.45 21.94 23.15
C ALA A 612 -19.48 22.38 24.18
N ASN A 613 -19.51 21.65 25.29
CA ASN A 613 -20.19 22.04 26.52
C ASN A 613 -19.17 22.10 27.68
N ALA A 614 -19.64 22.19 28.92
CA ALA A 614 -18.77 22.30 30.08
C ALA A 614 -17.90 21.05 30.32
N GLU A 615 -18.41 19.85 30.02
CA GLU A 615 -17.80 18.56 30.32
C GLU A 615 -17.21 17.87 29.09
N ASP A 616 -17.86 18.03 27.93
CA ASP A 616 -17.51 17.31 26.70
C ASP A 616 -17.31 18.24 25.49
N ILE A 617 -16.61 17.70 24.49
CA ILE A 617 -16.54 18.22 23.12
C ILE A 617 -16.92 17.15 22.11
N VAL A 618 -17.71 17.53 21.13
CA VAL A 618 -18.08 16.71 19.99
C VAL A 618 -17.10 16.96 18.86
N LEU A 619 -16.34 15.93 18.49
CA LEU A 619 -15.43 15.91 17.33
C LEU A 619 -15.83 14.75 16.43
N ALA A 620 -15.94 15.00 15.12
CA ALA A 620 -16.38 13.99 14.15
C ALA A 620 -17.73 13.31 14.53
N GLY A 621 -18.64 14.04 15.19
CA GLY A 621 -19.91 13.49 15.69
C GLY A 621 -19.80 12.61 16.94
N GLN A 622 -18.60 12.43 17.49
CA GLN A 622 -18.36 11.67 18.72
C GLN A 622 -18.17 12.61 19.93
N PRO A 623 -18.95 12.47 21.01
CA PRO A 623 -18.73 13.21 22.25
C PRO A 623 -17.52 12.65 23.00
N LEU A 624 -16.59 13.53 23.38
CA LEU A 624 -15.38 13.23 24.12
C LEU A 624 -15.33 14.07 25.39
N PRO A 625 -15.11 13.47 26.57
CA PRO A 625 -14.95 14.24 27.80
C PRO A 625 -13.67 15.07 27.74
N PHE A 626 -13.65 16.22 28.40
CA PHE A 626 -12.41 16.96 28.64
C PHE A 626 -11.56 16.31 29.74
N ALA A 627 -12.18 15.57 30.65
CA ALA A 627 -11.49 14.90 31.74
C ALA A 627 -10.46 13.88 31.24
N ASP A 628 -9.27 13.88 31.86
CA ASP A 628 -8.14 12.99 31.55
C ASP A 628 -7.64 13.08 30.10
N ARG A 629 -7.90 14.22 29.45
CA ARG A 629 -7.63 14.43 28.03
C ARG A 629 -6.94 15.75 27.72
N SER A 630 -6.21 15.75 26.62
CA SER A 630 -5.72 16.95 25.95
C SER A 630 -6.39 17.08 24.59
N THR A 631 -6.94 18.24 24.27
CA THR A 631 -7.71 18.47 23.04
C THR A 631 -7.13 19.64 22.28
N VAL A 632 -6.94 19.46 20.97
CA VAL A 632 -6.48 20.51 20.06
C VAL A 632 -7.51 20.71 18.96
N LEU A 633 -7.83 21.97 18.64
CA LEU A 633 -8.81 22.34 17.62
C LEU A 633 -8.29 23.54 16.86
N ILE A 634 -8.46 23.56 15.54
CA ILE A 634 -8.13 24.70 14.71
C ILE A 634 -9.41 25.21 14.03
N GLY A 635 -9.61 26.51 13.99
CA GLY A 635 -10.66 27.17 13.21
C GLY A 635 -10.08 28.34 12.40
N ARG A 636 -10.90 28.94 11.55
CA ARG A 636 -10.53 30.17 10.83
C ARG A 636 -10.60 31.37 11.76
N HIS A 637 -9.63 32.27 11.65
CA HIS A 637 -9.59 33.43 12.53
C HIS A 637 -10.80 34.34 12.27
N PRO A 638 -11.61 34.70 13.30
CA PRO A 638 -12.89 35.39 13.09
C PRO A 638 -12.82 36.75 12.39
N ALA A 639 -11.67 37.44 12.50
CA ALA A 639 -11.47 38.75 11.88
C ALA A 639 -10.79 38.69 10.50
N ASN A 640 -10.19 37.54 10.13
CA ASN A 640 -9.43 37.40 8.89
C ASN A 640 -9.38 35.93 8.47
N PRO A 641 -10.11 35.52 7.42
CA PRO A 641 -10.17 34.13 6.97
C PRO A 641 -8.83 33.58 6.42
N GLU A 642 -7.85 34.46 6.10
CA GLU A 642 -6.51 34.03 5.71
C GLU A 642 -5.64 33.59 6.90
N LEU A 643 -6.12 33.76 8.13
CA LEU A 643 -5.43 33.39 9.36
C LEU A 643 -6.20 32.29 10.10
N ALA A 644 -5.51 31.59 11.00
CA ALA A 644 -6.08 30.51 11.79
C ALA A 644 -6.09 30.84 13.29
N ILE A 645 -7.02 30.23 14.02
CA ILE A 645 -7.09 30.27 15.48
C ILE A 645 -7.11 28.83 16.01
N GLY A 646 -6.19 28.52 16.92
CA GLY A 646 -6.10 27.22 17.56
C GLY A 646 -6.49 27.27 19.03
N LEU A 647 -7.14 26.23 19.55
CA LEU A 647 -7.32 26.00 20.98
C LEU A 647 -6.50 24.78 21.40
N ILE A 648 -5.69 24.92 22.44
CA ILE A 648 -5.05 23.79 23.12
C ILE A 648 -5.60 23.71 24.54
N HIS A 649 -6.26 22.60 24.84
CA HIS A 649 -6.69 22.23 26.17
C HIS A 649 -5.85 21.04 26.67
N VAL A 650 -5.44 21.09 27.93
CA VAL A 650 -4.79 20.00 28.66
C VAL A 650 -5.45 19.97 30.03
N ASP A 651 -6.08 18.85 30.39
CA ASP A 651 -6.73 18.69 31.70
C ASP A 651 -5.67 18.52 32.82
N GLY A 652 -4.84 17.47 32.71
CA GLY A 652 -3.72 17.21 33.61
C GLY A 652 -2.40 17.79 33.09
N MET A 653 -1.82 18.79 33.78
CA MET A 653 -0.55 19.41 33.37
C MET A 653 0.65 18.43 33.31
N ALA A 654 0.53 17.23 33.89
CA ALA A 654 1.49 16.14 33.71
C ALA A 654 1.67 15.73 32.24
N ALA A 655 0.64 15.91 31.40
CA ALA A 655 0.69 15.63 29.96
C ALA A 655 1.43 16.69 29.14
N MET A 656 1.75 17.86 29.72
CA MET A 656 2.33 18.99 29.00
C MET A 656 3.65 18.64 28.27
N PRO A 657 4.63 17.94 28.87
CA PRO A 657 5.86 17.56 28.16
C PRO A 657 5.59 16.70 26.93
N GLY A 658 4.69 15.71 27.05
CA GLY A 658 4.30 14.87 25.92
C GLY A 658 3.54 15.63 24.83
N MET A 659 2.74 16.63 25.19
CA MET A 659 2.07 17.51 24.22
C MET A 659 3.05 18.40 23.46
N ILE A 660 4.08 18.94 24.14
CA ILE A 660 5.16 19.73 23.52
C ILE A 660 5.92 18.86 22.52
N GLU A 661 6.24 17.62 22.89
CA GLU A 661 6.95 16.68 22.01
C GLU A 661 6.08 16.25 20.82
N LYS A 662 4.82 15.85 21.06
CA LYS A 662 4.01 15.17 20.04
C LYS A 662 3.29 16.11 19.08
N LEU A 663 2.76 17.24 19.55
CA LEU A 663 1.81 18.05 18.75
C LEU A 663 2.37 18.53 17.39
N PRO A 664 3.66 18.93 17.25
CA PRO A 664 4.24 19.30 15.95
C PRO A 664 4.16 18.19 14.89
N HIS A 665 4.13 16.91 15.30
CA HIS A 665 4.03 15.77 14.39
C HIS A 665 2.62 15.56 13.81
N TYR A 666 1.60 16.28 14.30
CA TYR A 666 0.19 16.14 13.89
C TYR A 666 -0.27 17.24 12.92
N GLY A 667 0.65 17.83 12.15
CA GLY A 667 0.38 18.98 11.29
C GLY A 667 -0.76 18.81 10.28
N ARG A 668 -1.06 17.59 9.84
CA ARG A 668 -2.15 17.35 8.86
C ARG A 668 -3.55 17.54 9.43
N TYR A 669 -3.72 17.50 10.75
CA TYR A 669 -5.05 17.40 11.38
C TYR A 669 -5.61 18.76 11.77
N SER A 670 -6.93 18.90 11.74
CA SER A 670 -7.66 20.08 12.21
C SER A 670 -8.09 19.95 13.67
N TYR A 671 -8.28 18.72 14.15
CA TYR A 671 -8.62 18.43 15.53
C TYR A 671 -7.95 17.15 16.02
N LEU A 672 -7.62 17.13 17.31
CA LEU A 672 -6.94 16.04 17.99
C LEU A 672 -7.50 15.87 19.40
N SER A 673 -7.58 14.62 19.86
CA SER A 673 -7.71 14.28 21.28
C SER A 673 -6.60 13.31 21.67
N PHE A 674 -6.06 13.50 22.86
CA PHE A 674 -5.07 12.63 23.47
C PHE A 674 -5.56 12.20 24.85
N TYR A 675 -5.36 10.93 25.18
CA TYR A 675 -5.75 10.35 26.46
C TYR A 675 -4.54 10.15 27.39
N GLY A 676 -4.70 10.48 28.68
CA GLY A 676 -3.76 10.20 29.77
C GLY A 676 -2.59 11.18 29.93
N GLU A 677 -1.80 10.96 31.00
CA GLU A 677 -0.59 11.76 31.33
C GLU A 677 0.56 11.57 30.33
N GLU A 678 0.63 10.42 29.65
CA GLU A 678 1.48 10.21 28.47
C GLU A 678 0.58 10.30 27.22
N PRO A 679 0.36 11.50 26.66
CA PRO A 679 -0.74 11.79 25.75
C PRO A 679 -0.71 10.85 24.54
N THR A 680 -1.67 9.93 24.46
CA THR A 680 -1.81 8.96 23.36
C THR A 680 -2.97 9.39 22.48
N ASN A 681 -2.74 9.61 21.18
CA ASN A 681 -3.79 10.06 20.27
C ASN A 681 -4.84 8.96 20.11
N ASP A 682 -6.10 9.31 20.34
CA ASP A 682 -7.23 8.40 20.19
C ASP A 682 -8.29 8.92 19.21
N VAL A 683 -8.35 10.25 19.02
CA VAL A 683 -9.17 10.88 17.98
C VAL A 683 -8.33 11.89 17.20
N SER A 684 -8.38 11.83 15.88
CA SER A 684 -7.78 12.82 15.00
C SER A 684 -8.55 12.92 13.70
N GLY A 685 -8.57 14.10 13.09
CA GLY A 685 -9.19 14.26 11.78
C GLY A 685 -9.05 15.66 11.21
N VAL A 686 -9.52 15.82 9.99
CA VAL A 686 -9.55 17.08 9.24
C VAL A 686 -11.00 17.51 9.13
N TRP A 687 -11.26 18.81 9.21
CA TRP A 687 -12.61 19.33 9.02
C TRP A 687 -13.12 19.07 7.60
N ASN A 688 -14.42 18.79 7.46
CA ASN A 688 -15.05 18.80 6.15
C ASN A 688 -15.31 20.25 5.74
N SER A 689 -15.08 20.58 4.46
CA SER A 689 -15.47 21.87 3.90
C SER A 689 -16.67 21.69 2.97
N PRO A 690 -17.89 22.04 3.42
CA PRO A 690 -19.09 21.89 2.62
C PRO A 690 -19.29 23.03 1.60
N ASP A 691 -18.60 24.17 1.76
CA ASP A 691 -18.89 25.43 1.06
C ASP A 691 -17.76 25.85 0.09
N SER A 692 -17.40 24.98 -0.86
CA SER A 692 -16.38 25.32 -1.88
C SER A 692 -16.91 26.38 -2.86
N PRO A 693 -16.12 27.43 -3.21
CA PRO A 693 -16.46 28.36 -4.29
C PRO A 693 -16.41 27.71 -5.68
N MET A 694 -15.85 26.51 -5.79
CA MET A 694 -15.88 25.69 -7.01
C MET A 694 -17.16 24.83 -7.10
N GLN A 695 -18.08 25.00 -6.15
CA GLN A 695 -19.38 24.37 -6.12
C GLN A 695 -20.48 25.43 -6.16
N TRP A 696 -21.37 25.30 -7.13
CA TRP A 696 -22.63 26.04 -7.14
C TRP A 696 -23.78 25.10 -6.79
N LEU A 697 -24.53 25.48 -5.76
CA LEU A 697 -25.82 24.88 -5.43
C LEU A 697 -26.93 25.82 -5.88
N ARG A 698 -27.97 25.26 -6.50
CA ARG A 698 -29.13 26.06 -6.84
C ARG A 698 -29.75 26.67 -5.56
N PRO A 699 -30.01 28.00 -5.51
CA PRO A 699 -30.36 28.70 -4.27
C PRO A 699 -31.64 28.25 -3.55
N ASP A 700 -32.59 27.63 -4.25
CA ASP A 700 -33.89 27.20 -3.72
C ASP A 700 -33.95 25.70 -3.37
N LEU A 701 -32.82 24.97 -3.39
CA LEU A 701 -32.80 23.59 -2.90
C LEU A 701 -33.03 23.50 -1.39
N ALA A 702 -33.85 22.52 -0.99
CA ALA A 702 -34.10 22.22 0.42
C ALA A 702 -32.90 21.55 1.12
N ALA A 703 -32.09 20.79 0.37
CA ALA A 703 -30.85 20.14 0.80
C ALA A 703 -29.97 19.90 -0.43
N ALA A 704 -28.65 19.87 -0.27
CA ALA A 704 -27.75 19.53 -1.37
C ALA A 704 -28.00 18.09 -1.88
N PRO A 705 -27.81 17.82 -3.19
CA PRO A 705 -27.87 16.46 -3.71
C PRO A 705 -26.74 15.61 -3.12
N ALA A 706 -26.94 14.29 -3.09
CA ALA A 706 -25.85 13.38 -2.75
C ALA A 706 -24.82 13.41 -3.89
N PHE A 707 -23.65 13.99 -3.64
CA PHE A 707 -22.57 14.01 -4.62
C PHE A 707 -21.95 12.63 -4.73
N SER A 708 -22.17 11.98 -5.88
CA SER A 708 -21.54 10.72 -6.25
C SER A 708 -20.92 10.91 -7.63
N LEU A 709 -19.59 10.93 -7.67
CA LEU A 709 -18.84 11.00 -8.92
C LEU A 709 -18.61 9.57 -9.44
N PRO A 710 -18.57 9.38 -10.77
CA PRO A 710 -18.13 8.10 -11.31
C PRO A 710 -16.68 7.81 -10.84
N PRO A 711 -16.36 6.54 -10.48
CA PRO A 711 -15.00 6.17 -10.13
C PRO A 711 -14.08 6.37 -11.35
N LEU A 712 -12.85 6.81 -11.09
CA LEU A 712 -11.80 6.89 -12.10
C LEU A 712 -11.01 5.58 -12.08
N GLU A 713 -10.72 5.02 -13.27
CA GLU A 713 -9.81 3.89 -13.39
C GLU A 713 -8.37 4.33 -13.08
N SER A 714 -7.65 3.52 -12.31
CA SER A 714 -6.24 3.78 -12.00
C SER A 714 -5.37 3.52 -13.22
N LEU A 715 -4.22 4.20 -13.32
CA LEU A 715 -3.27 4.00 -14.43
C LEU A 715 -2.78 2.54 -14.54
N ALA A 716 -2.73 1.85 -13.40
CA ALA A 716 -2.31 0.48 -13.28
C ALA A 716 -2.95 -0.16 -12.06
N GLU A 717 -2.85 -1.49 -11.97
CA GLU A 717 -3.23 -2.27 -10.79
C GLU A 717 -1.98 -2.97 -10.24
N LEU A 718 -1.84 -2.99 -8.92
CA LEU A 718 -0.75 -3.71 -8.28
C LEU A 718 -1.02 -5.23 -8.39
N PRO A 719 -0.12 -6.03 -9.00
CA PRO A 719 -0.34 -7.46 -9.15
C PRO A 719 -0.66 -8.11 -7.79
N PRO A 720 -1.64 -9.02 -7.70
CA PRO A 720 -1.98 -9.67 -6.43
C PRO A 720 -0.82 -10.56 -5.96
N LYS A 721 -0.56 -10.57 -4.65
CA LYS A 721 0.53 -11.37 -4.05
C LYS A 721 0.33 -12.87 -4.28
N TYR A 722 -0.93 -13.32 -4.32
CA TYR A 722 -1.32 -14.64 -4.75
C TYR A 722 -2.02 -14.55 -6.10
N LEU A 723 -1.52 -15.30 -7.09
CA LEU A 723 -2.00 -15.17 -8.46
C LEU A 723 -3.36 -15.89 -8.65
N PRO A 724 -4.43 -15.20 -9.09
CA PRO A 724 -5.75 -15.78 -9.33
C PRO A 724 -5.73 -17.06 -10.19
N GLY A 725 -4.86 -17.10 -11.21
CA GLY A 725 -4.71 -18.26 -12.09
C GLY A 725 -4.19 -19.53 -11.40
N GLN A 726 -3.46 -19.42 -10.28
CA GLN A 726 -3.00 -20.60 -9.54
C GLN A 726 -4.15 -21.25 -8.77
N PHE A 727 -4.98 -20.44 -8.11
CA PHE A 727 -6.18 -20.93 -7.44
C PHE A 727 -7.12 -21.63 -8.42
N LEU A 728 -7.38 -20.99 -9.57
CA LEU A 728 -8.24 -21.57 -10.60
C LEU A 728 -7.73 -22.92 -11.10
N ARG A 729 -6.41 -23.05 -11.32
CA ARG A 729 -5.77 -24.30 -11.73
C ARG A 729 -6.03 -25.44 -10.72
N HIS A 730 -5.92 -25.17 -9.42
CA HIS A 730 -6.20 -26.15 -8.38
C HIS A 730 -7.69 -26.52 -8.34
N ALA A 731 -8.57 -25.52 -8.38
CA ALA A 731 -10.01 -25.72 -8.38
C ALA A 731 -10.49 -26.52 -9.61
N GLU A 732 -10.04 -26.16 -10.82
CA GLU A 732 -10.39 -26.87 -12.07
C GLU A 732 -9.96 -28.34 -12.03
N TYR A 733 -8.78 -28.65 -11.49
CA TYR A 733 -8.35 -30.04 -11.32
C TYR A 733 -9.27 -30.80 -10.36
N LEU A 734 -9.51 -30.22 -9.18
CA LEU A 734 -10.30 -30.86 -8.11
C LEU A 734 -11.78 -31.00 -8.48
N THR A 735 -12.32 -30.11 -9.30
CA THR A 735 -13.74 -30.10 -9.72
C THR A 735 -13.97 -30.79 -11.06
N SER A 736 -12.91 -31.28 -11.72
CA SER A 736 -13.05 -31.96 -13.00
C SER A 736 -14.00 -33.16 -12.92
N PRO A 737 -14.81 -33.45 -13.95
CA PRO A 737 -15.74 -34.59 -13.95
C PRO A 737 -15.05 -35.92 -13.61
N GLU A 738 -13.77 -36.08 -13.95
CA GLU A 738 -12.95 -37.24 -13.61
C GLU A 738 -12.70 -37.42 -12.11
N ARG A 739 -12.89 -36.37 -11.29
CA ARG A 739 -12.84 -36.44 -9.82
C ARG A 739 -14.16 -36.93 -9.22
N GLU A 740 -15.19 -37.20 -10.01
CA GLU A 740 -16.44 -37.84 -9.53
C GLU A 740 -17.07 -37.10 -8.33
N GLY A 741 -16.91 -35.77 -8.28
CA GLY A 741 -17.38 -34.92 -7.19
C GLY A 741 -16.72 -35.18 -5.83
N ARG A 742 -15.58 -35.89 -5.80
CA ARG A 742 -14.80 -36.24 -4.60
C ARG A 742 -15.65 -36.92 -3.51
N GLY A 743 -16.62 -37.73 -3.93
CA GLY A 743 -17.49 -38.49 -3.05
C GLY A 743 -16.72 -39.55 -2.25
N ILE A 744 -17.21 -39.85 -1.04
CA ILE A 744 -16.60 -40.87 -0.17
C ILE A 744 -16.54 -42.24 -0.86
N GLY A 745 -15.35 -42.85 -0.85
CA GLY A 745 -15.09 -44.14 -1.50
C GLY A 745 -14.97 -44.08 -3.03
N SER A 746 -15.05 -42.89 -3.64
CA SER A 746 -14.82 -42.70 -5.07
C SER A 746 -13.33 -42.77 -5.42
N ARG A 747 -13.03 -43.05 -6.70
CA ARG A 747 -11.66 -42.97 -7.21
C ARG A 747 -11.19 -41.51 -7.23
N GLY A 748 -12.10 -40.59 -7.51
CA GLY A 748 -11.78 -39.17 -7.56
C GLY A 748 -11.32 -38.57 -6.23
N LEU A 749 -11.85 -39.05 -5.10
CA LEU A 749 -11.37 -38.68 -3.76
C LEU A 749 -9.92 -39.14 -3.53
N GLU A 750 -9.60 -40.39 -3.87
CA GLU A 750 -8.23 -40.92 -3.76
C GLU A 750 -7.24 -40.13 -4.63
N GLU A 751 -7.62 -39.87 -5.88
CA GLU A 751 -6.76 -39.12 -6.80
C GLU A 751 -6.63 -37.62 -6.41
N ALA A 752 -7.61 -37.05 -5.71
CA ALA A 752 -7.50 -35.72 -5.09
C ALA A 752 -6.48 -35.72 -3.94
N ALA A 753 -6.49 -36.75 -3.07
CA ALA A 753 -5.51 -36.89 -2.00
C ALA A 753 -4.07 -36.99 -2.53
N PHE A 754 -3.85 -37.77 -3.59
CA PHE A 754 -2.53 -37.85 -4.24
C PHE A 754 -2.10 -36.51 -4.84
N TYR A 755 -3.01 -35.79 -5.50
CA TYR A 755 -2.73 -34.48 -6.04
C TYR A 755 -2.29 -33.49 -4.96
N ILE A 756 -3.02 -33.40 -3.86
CA ILE A 756 -2.69 -32.51 -2.74
C ILE A 756 -1.34 -32.88 -2.13
N ALA A 757 -1.06 -34.18 -1.95
CA ALA A 757 0.24 -34.65 -1.45
C ALA A 757 1.41 -34.26 -2.38
N ASP A 758 1.18 -34.30 -3.70
CA ASP A 758 2.16 -33.85 -4.68
C ASP A 758 2.37 -32.33 -4.62
N GLN A 759 1.31 -31.54 -4.42
CA GLN A 759 1.43 -30.09 -4.22
C GLN A 759 2.17 -29.74 -2.93
N PHE A 760 1.86 -30.40 -1.80
CA PHE A 760 2.61 -30.21 -0.55
C PHE A 760 4.09 -30.55 -0.68
N ARG A 761 4.42 -31.61 -1.42
CA ARG A 761 5.81 -31.95 -1.72
C ARG A 761 6.48 -30.88 -2.60
N ALA A 762 5.79 -30.37 -3.61
CA ALA A 762 6.30 -29.33 -4.50
C ALA A 762 6.48 -27.98 -3.78
N ALA A 763 5.64 -27.70 -2.78
CA ALA A 763 5.77 -26.55 -1.89
C ALA A 763 7.03 -26.62 -1.00
N GLY A 764 7.58 -27.82 -0.78
CA GLY A 764 8.74 -28.03 0.10
C GLY A 764 8.38 -28.39 1.54
N LEU A 765 7.11 -28.71 1.82
CA LEU A 765 6.70 -29.22 3.13
C LEU A 765 7.35 -30.58 3.42
N GLN A 766 7.56 -30.87 4.70
CA GLN A 766 8.08 -32.16 5.16
C GLN A 766 6.92 -33.14 5.43
N PRO A 767 7.07 -34.43 5.08
CA PRO A 767 6.10 -35.45 5.48
C PRO A 767 6.20 -35.75 6.99
N LEU A 768 5.08 -36.09 7.62
CA LEU A 768 5.05 -36.58 8.99
C LEU A 768 5.06 -38.12 9.01
N ASP A 769 5.78 -38.73 9.94
CA ASP A 769 5.96 -40.19 10.02
C ASP A 769 6.44 -40.86 8.70
N GLY A 770 7.11 -40.08 7.85
CA GLY A 770 7.65 -40.53 6.57
C GLY A 770 6.66 -40.55 5.39
N ALA A 771 5.43 -40.07 5.55
CA ALA A 771 4.44 -39.97 4.47
C ALA A 771 3.63 -38.66 4.53
N PHE A 772 3.03 -38.26 3.41
CA PHE A 772 2.02 -37.19 3.39
C PHE A 772 0.60 -37.74 3.57
N LEU A 773 0.34 -38.98 3.13
CA LEU A 773 -0.97 -39.61 3.27
C LEU A 773 -1.02 -40.47 4.53
N HIS A 774 -1.99 -40.20 5.39
CA HIS A 774 -2.25 -40.93 6.63
C HIS A 774 -3.57 -41.68 6.52
N GLY A 775 -3.51 -42.93 6.04
CA GLY A 775 -4.68 -43.74 5.69
C GLY A 775 -5.22 -44.63 6.80
N TRP A 776 -6.54 -44.87 6.79
CA TRP A 776 -7.24 -45.83 7.65
C TRP A 776 -8.50 -46.39 6.97
N ARG A 777 -9.07 -47.43 7.59
CA ARG A 777 -10.38 -47.99 7.21
C ARG A 777 -11.47 -47.46 8.12
N GLU A 778 -12.56 -47.01 7.52
CA GLU A 778 -13.75 -46.52 8.22
C GLU A 778 -14.99 -47.24 7.72
N SER A 779 -15.92 -47.55 8.63
CA SER A 779 -17.24 -48.07 8.27
C SER A 779 -18.22 -46.90 8.22
N ILE A 780 -18.72 -46.57 7.03
CA ILE A 780 -19.70 -45.50 6.82
C ILE A 780 -21.12 -46.07 6.83
N ASP A 781 -21.96 -45.60 7.74
CA ASP A 781 -23.36 -46.01 7.88
C ASP A 781 -24.24 -45.38 6.77
N GLY A 782 -25.02 -46.17 6.03
CA GLY A 782 -25.92 -45.63 5.00
C GLY A 782 -26.40 -46.62 3.93
N THR A 783 -27.06 -46.11 2.89
CA THR A 783 -27.53 -46.88 1.70
C THR A 783 -27.07 -46.29 0.35
N GLY A 784 -26.22 -45.25 0.37
CA GLY A 784 -25.70 -44.55 -0.83
C GLY A 784 -24.36 -45.08 -1.34
N ALA A 785 -23.81 -44.45 -2.39
CA ALA A 785 -22.44 -44.69 -2.84
C ALA A 785 -21.46 -44.30 -1.70
N GLY A 786 -20.62 -45.25 -1.25
CA GLY A 786 -19.73 -45.07 -0.10
C GLY A 786 -20.17 -45.78 1.19
N ALA A 787 -21.37 -46.38 1.23
CA ALA A 787 -21.80 -47.19 2.39
C ALA A 787 -21.02 -48.52 2.49
N GLY A 788 -20.43 -48.78 3.67
CA GLY A 788 -19.58 -49.94 3.93
C GLY A 788 -18.18 -49.56 4.41
N GLU A 789 -17.25 -50.51 4.34
CA GLU A 789 -15.83 -50.28 4.66
C GLU A 789 -15.14 -49.54 3.50
N VAL A 790 -14.67 -48.32 3.78
CA VAL A 790 -13.95 -47.47 2.83
C VAL A 790 -12.55 -47.15 3.35
N GLU A 791 -11.60 -46.99 2.43
CA GLU A 791 -10.26 -46.48 2.74
C GLU A 791 -10.31 -44.94 2.66
N LEU A 792 -9.90 -44.28 3.73
CA LEU A 792 -9.83 -42.83 3.86
C LEU A 792 -8.39 -42.42 4.17
N ALA A 793 -7.99 -41.20 3.82
CA ALA A 793 -6.69 -40.67 4.19
C ALA A 793 -6.75 -39.16 4.43
N ASN A 794 -6.10 -38.67 5.48
CA ASN A 794 -5.79 -37.25 5.59
C ASN A 794 -4.47 -36.99 4.87
N VAL A 795 -4.34 -35.82 4.24
CA VAL A 795 -3.08 -35.38 3.63
C VAL A 795 -2.44 -34.33 4.52
N VAL A 796 -1.22 -34.57 5.01
CA VAL A 796 -0.60 -33.73 6.04
C VAL A 796 0.84 -33.39 5.66
N GLY A 797 1.18 -32.11 5.70
CA GLY A 797 2.53 -31.59 5.48
C GLY A 797 2.98 -30.66 6.61
N LEU A 798 4.28 -30.65 6.90
CA LEU A 798 4.89 -29.90 8.00
C LEU A 798 5.85 -28.82 7.49
N LEU A 799 5.66 -27.58 7.94
CA LEU A 799 6.68 -26.53 7.93
C LEU A 799 7.32 -26.49 9.34
N PRO A 800 8.61 -26.87 9.51
CA PRO A 800 9.23 -26.97 10.82
C PRO A 800 9.41 -25.60 11.49
N GLY A 801 9.28 -25.58 12.82
CA GLY A 801 9.59 -24.41 13.64
C GLY A 801 11.06 -24.37 14.07
N VAL A 802 11.62 -23.17 14.24
CA VAL A 802 13.03 -22.98 14.62
C VAL A 802 13.25 -22.98 16.14
N ASN A 803 12.21 -22.78 16.95
CA ASN A 803 12.33 -22.71 18.41
C ASN A 803 12.08 -24.09 19.06
N PRO A 804 13.11 -24.73 19.65
CA PRO A 804 12.94 -26.04 20.29
C PRO A 804 11.90 -26.04 21.43
N ALA A 805 11.73 -24.92 22.12
CA ALA A 805 10.77 -24.80 23.24
C ALA A 805 9.30 -24.83 22.77
N LEU A 806 9.05 -24.52 21.49
CA LEU A 806 7.71 -24.50 20.90
C LEU A 806 7.50 -25.66 19.92
N SER A 807 8.48 -26.56 19.79
CA SER A 807 8.49 -27.64 18.80
C SER A 807 7.36 -28.65 18.94
N THR A 808 6.72 -28.73 20.12
CA THR A 808 5.57 -29.62 20.38
C THR A 808 4.21 -28.94 20.22
N GLN A 809 4.20 -27.65 19.86
CA GLN A 809 3.00 -26.81 19.81
C GLN A 809 2.68 -26.30 18.41
N PRO A 810 2.32 -27.20 17.47
CA PRO A 810 2.08 -26.80 16.11
C PRO A 810 0.78 -25.99 15.96
N ILE A 811 0.76 -25.09 14.99
CA ILE A 811 -0.47 -24.50 14.45
C ILE A 811 -0.98 -25.42 13.34
N VAL A 812 -2.29 -25.66 13.27
CA VAL A 812 -2.90 -26.44 12.18
C VAL A 812 -3.66 -25.51 11.24
N ILE A 813 -3.36 -25.58 9.95
CA ILE A 813 -4.13 -24.93 8.89
C ILE A 813 -4.86 -26.03 8.12
N GLY A 814 -6.18 -25.98 8.11
CA GLY A 814 -7.05 -27.06 7.64
C GLY A 814 -7.95 -26.65 6.48
N ALA A 815 -8.25 -27.60 5.60
CA ALA A 815 -9.38 -27.56 4.67
C ALA A 815 -9.84 -29.00 4.42
N HIS A 816 -11.12 -29.27 4.18
CA HIS A 816 -11.51 -30.61 3.71
C HIS A 816 -11.44 -30.70 2.20
N TYR A 817 -11.20 -31.91 1.67
CA TYR A 817 -11.07 -32.13 0.24
C TYR A 817 -12.10 -33.10 -0.34
N ASP A 818 -12.93 -33.73 0.51
CA ASP A 818 -14.11 -34.47 0.07
C ASP A 818 -15.26 -33.52 -0.27
N HIS A 819 -16.24 -34.04 -1.01
CA HIS A 819 -17.52 -33.39 -1.26
C HIS A 819 -18.61 -34.45 -1.53
N VAL A 820 -19.82 -34.02 -1.93
CA VAL A 820 -21.03 -34.86 -2.10
C VAL A 820 -20.83 -36.03 -3.08
N GLY A 821 -20.08 -35.86 -4.16
CA GLY A 821 -19.88 -36.90 -5.17
C GLY A 821 -20.95 -36.92 -6.27
N ILE A 822 -21.54 -38.09 -6.51
CA ILE A 822 -22.58 -38.31 -7.53
C ILE A 822 -23.91 -38.61 -6.84
N GLU A 823 -24.85 -37.67 -6.90
CA GLU A 823 -26.19 -37.80 -6.36
C GLU A 823 -27.23 -37.58 -7.47
N GLY A 824 -28.33 -38.34 -7.48
CA GLY A 824 -29.36 -38.22 -8.53
C GLY A 824 -28.90 -38.52 -9.96
N GLY A 825 -27.65 -38.99 -10.16
CA GLY A 825 -27.04 -39.17 -11.48
C GLY A 825 -26.27 -37.95 -12.01
N GLU A 826 -26.18 -36.88 -11.22
CA GLU A 826 -25.41 -35.67 -11.54
C GLU A 826 -24.16 -35.60 -10.66
N ILE A 827 -23.09 -35.00 -11.19
CA ILE A 827 -21.85 -34.78 -10.44
C ILE A 827 -22.00 -33.46 -9.69
N HIS A 828 -21.65 -33.47 -8.40
CA HIS A 828 -21.54 -32.27 -7.57
C HIS A 828 -20.05 -31.90 -7.48
N PRO A 829 -19.56 -30.89 -8.22
CA PRO A 829 -18.13 -30.64 -8.33
C PRO A 829 -17.50 -30.03 -7.07
N GLY A 830 -18.26 -29.29 -6.28
CA GLY A 830 -17.80 -28.67 -5.03
C GLY A 830 -16.69 -27.66 -5.26
N ALA A 831 -16.92 -26.67 -6.12
CA ALA A 831 -15.90 -25.67 -6.45
C ALA A 831 -15.65 -24.74 -5.26
N ASP A 832 -16.71 -24.15 -4.70
CA ASP A 832 -16.60 -23.37 -3.48
C ASP A 832 -16.39 -24.30 -2.28
N ASP A 833 -17.17 -25.38 -2.18
CA ASP A 833 -17.16 -26.34 -1.08
C ASP A 833 -16.56 -27.71 -1.52
N ASN A 834 -15.28 -28.00 -1.33
CA ASN A 834 -14.26 -27.11 -0.77
C ASN A 834 -12.96 -27.13 -1.58
N ALA A 835 -13.08 -27.20 -2.91
CA ALA A 835 -11.91 -27.05 -3.78
C ALA A 835 -11.24 -25.68 -3.60
N SER A 836 -12.02 -24.65 -3.28
CA SER A 836 -11.53 -23.30 -2.97
C SER A 836 -10.61 -23.27 -1.73
N GLY A 837 -11.02 -23.89 -0.61
CA GLY A 837 -10.22 -23.96 0.61
C GLY A 837 -8.95 -24.76 0.44
N VAL A 838 -9.00 -25.86 -0.32
CA VAL A 838 -7.80 -26.64 -0.67
C VAL A 838 -6.85 -25.84 -1.56
N ALA A 839 -7.36 -25.06 -2.51
CA ALA A 839 -6.53 -24.20 -3.36
C ALA A 839 -5.81 -23.12 -2.54
N VAL A 840 -6.53 -22.44 -1.62
CA VAL A 840 -5.93 -21.46 -0.70
C VAL A 840 -4.89 -22.12 0.20
N LEU A 841 -5.19 -23.30 0.75
CA LEU A 841 -4.26 -24.08 1.57
C LEU A 841 -2.93 -24.37 0.85
N ILE A 842 -3.00 -24.82 -0.41
CA ILE A 842 -1.83 -25.17 -1.23
C ILE A 842 -0.97 -23.95 -1.55
N GLU A 843 -1.58 -22.84 -1.98
CA GLU A 843 -0.83 -21.66 -2.39
C GLU A 843 -0.20 -20.95 -1.19
N THR A 844 -0.91 -20.82 -0.07
CA THR A 844 -0.34 -20.28 1.18
C THR A 844 0.78 -21.17 1.71
N ALA A 845 0.64 -22.50 1.65
CA ALA A 845 1.74 -23.42 1.99
C ALA A 845 2.96 -23.23 1.09
N THR A 846 2.75 -23.08 -0.22
CA THR A 846 3.82 -22.87 -1.20
C THR A 846 4.58 -21.58 -0.94
N LYS A 847 3.88 -20.50 -0.61
CA LYS A 847 4.50 -19.21 -0.25
C LYS A 847 5.27 -19.35 1.06
N LEU A 848 4.61 -19.73 2.15
CA LEU A 848 5.21 -19.79 3.49
C LEU A 848 6.40 -20.75 3.60
N ALA A 849 6.37 -21.90 2.92
CA ALA A 849 7.49 -22.84 2.94
C ALA A 849 8.78 -22.29 2.31
N ARG A 850 8.65 -21.31 1.41
CA ARG A 850 9.78 -20.57 0.83
C ARG A 850 10.13 -19.34 1.65
N SER A 851 9.11 -18.68 2.20
CA SER A 851 9.22 -17.29 2.66
C SER A 851 9.29 -17.08 4.17
N PHE A 852 8.97 -18.11 4.97
CA PHE A 852 8.73 -17.93 6.40
C PHE A 852 9.46 -18.98 7.25
N SER A 853 10.15 -18.51 8.28
CA SER A 853 10.78 -19.32 9.32
C SER A 853 10.01 -19.15 10.63
N PRO A 854 9.00 -20.00 10.91
CA PRO A 854 8.17 -19.85 12.10
C PRO A 854 8.92 -20.27 13.37
N GLN A 855 8.56 -19.68 14.51
CA GLN A 855 9.09 -20.09 15.82
C GLN A 855 8.58 -21.50 16.19
N ARG A 856 7.32 -21.80 15.89
CA ARG A 856 6.66 -23.10 16.15
C ARG A 856 6.33 -23.82 14.84
N PRO A 857 6.15 -25.15 14.83
CA PRO A 857 5.80 -25.84 13.60
C PRO A 857 4.41 -25.44 13.08
N ILE A 858 4.23 -25.49 11.76
CA ILE A 858 2.93 -25.30 11.12
C ILE A 858 2.59 -26.57 10.35
N ILE A 859 1.41 -27.12 10.61
CA ILE A 859 0.88 -28.30 9.95
C ILE A 859 -0.19 -27.86 8.97
N PHE A 860 -0.01 -28.17 7.69
CA PHE A 860 -1.04 -28.03 6.67
C PHE A 860 -1.74 -29.39 6.53
N ALA A 861 -3.06 -29.42 6.71
CA ALA A 861 -3.85 -30.64 6.70
C ALA A 861 -5.06 -30.51 5.77
N ALA A 862 -5.13 -31.41 4.77
CA ALA A 862 -6.34 -31.63 4.00
C ALA A 862 -7.11 -32.82 4.59
N PHE A 863 -8.28 -32.55 5.17
CA PHE A 863 -9.12 -33.54 5.83
C PHE A 863 -10.09 -34.23 4.87
N THR A 864 -10.41 -35.49 5.13
CA THR A 864 -11.42 -36.24 4.38
C THR A 864 -12.65 -36.56 5.24
N ALA A 865 -13.78 -36.78 4.58
CA ALA A 865 -15.06 -37.13 5.19
C ALA A 865 -15.56 -36.09 6.22
N GLU A 866 -15.40 -34.81 5.90
CA GLU A 866 -16.05 -33.70 6.62
C GLU A 866 -17.58 -33.85 6.49
N GLU A 867 -18.04 -34.05 5.25
CA GLU A 867 -19.46 -34.09 4.85
C GLU A 867 -20.23 -35.26 5.50
N SER A 868 -19.48 -36.24 6.04
CA SER A 868 -20.00 -37.40 6.76
C SER A 868 -19.76 -37.36 8.27
N GLY A 869 -19.53 -36.17 8.83
CA GLY A 869 -19.48 -35.93 10.27
C GLY A 869 -18.08 -35.72 10.84
N LEU A 870 -17.23 -34.95 10.14
CA LEU A 870 -15.90 -34.53 10.61
C LEU A 870 -14.96 -35.71 10.90
N ILE A 871 -15.08 -36.81 10.14
CA ILE A 871 -14.37 -38.06 10.45
C ILE A 871 -12.85 -37.84 10.37
N GLY A 872 -12.38 -37.14 9.34
CA GLY A 872 -10.96 -36.85 9.12
C GLY A 872 -10.32 -36.01 10.23
N SER A 873 -10.90 -34.87 10.61
CA SER A 873 -10.35 -34.03 11.68
C SER A 873 -10.44 -34.69 13.06
N ARG A 874 -11.53 -35.43 13.37
CA ARG A 874 -11.63 -36.23 14.60
C ARG A 874 -10.59 -37.34 14.64
N ARG A 875 -10.33 -37.99 13.51
CA ARG A 875 -9.29 -39.00 13.38
C ARG A 875 -7.90 -38.39 13.62
N PHE A 876 -7.63 -37.23 13.01
CA PHE A 876 -6.39 -36.49 13.19
C PHE A 876 -6.10 -36.16 14.66
N LEU A 877 -7.09 -35.71 15.43
CA LEU A 877 -6.88 -35.40 16.85
C LEU A 877 -6.73 -36.64 17.73
N ARG A 878 -7.36 -37.77 17.36
CA ARG A 878 -7.22 -39.05 18.10
C ARG A 878 -5.87 -39.73 17.85
N GLU A 879 -5.40 -39.69 16.61
CA GLU A 879 -4.12 -40.26 16.18
C GLU A 879 -3.30 -39.24 15.38
N PRO A 880 -2.77 -38.22 16.07
CA PRO A 880 -2.07 -37.11 15.44
C PRO A 880 -0.73 -37.56 14.83
N PRO A 881 -0.49 -37.29 13.54
CA PRO A 881 0.79 -37.53 12.89
C PRO A 881 1.95 -36.85 13.64
N GLY A 882 3.10 -37.50 13.71
CA GLY A 882 4.28 -36.98 14.42
C GLY A 882 4.18 -37.00 15.95
N GLY A 883 3.08 -37.51 16.51
CA GLY A 883 2.89 -37.69 17.96
C GLY A 883 2.61 -36.40 18.74
N TYR A 884 2.13 -35.34 18.08
CA TYR A 884 1.74 -34.09 18.72
C TYR A 884 0.52 -34.28 19.61
N SER A 885 0.49 -33.62 20.78
CA SER A 885 -0.69 -33.66 21.67
C SER A 885 -1.06 -32.30 22.26
N ASP A 886 -0.30 -31.25 21.94
CA ASP A 886 -0.41 -29.91 22.52
C ASP A 886 -0.52 -28.87 21.40
N PHE A 887 -1.54 -28.97 20.55
CA PHE A 887 -1.74 -28.06 19.42
C PHE A 887 -1.98 -26.62 19.91
N PHE A 888 -1.29 -25.65 19.30
CA PHE A 888 -1.37 -24.25 19.71
C PHE A 888 -2.71 -23.61 19.31
N ALA A 889 -3.11 -23.80 18.05
CA ALA A 889 -4.33 -23.26 17.47
C ALA A 889 -4.66 -23.95 16.14
N MET A 890 -5.87 -23.74 15.63
CA MET A 890 -6.29 -24.16 14.30
C MET A 890 -6.98 -23.04 13.52
N ILE A 891 -6.70 -22.94 12.22
CA ILE A 891 -7.44 -22.10 11.27
C ILE A 891 -8.02 -23.02 10.18
N ASN A 892 -9.34 -23.01 10.01
CA ASN A 892 -10.04 -23.78 8.99
C ASN A 892 -10.42 -22.92 7.79
N LEU A 893 -10.27 -23.48 6.59
CA LEU A 893 -10.70 -22.91 5.32
C LEU A 893 -11.87 -23.73 4.78
N ASP A 894 -12.98 -23.06 4.51
CA ASP A 894 -14.19 -23.71 4.02
C ASP A 894 -15.01 -22.70 3.23
N SER A 895 -15.34 -23.03 1.99
CA SER A 895 -16.17 -22.19 1.13
C SER A 895 -15.63 -20.75 1.08
N VAL A 896 -14.35 -20.63 0.69
CA VAL A 896 -13.58 -19.38 0.63
C VAL A 896 -13.42 -18.85 -0.81
N GLY A 897 -14.21 -19.38 -1.74
CA GLY A 897 -14.13 -19.13 -3.17
C GLY A 897 -15.09 -18.06 -3.69
N ARG A 898 -15.92 -17.47 -2.82
CA ARG A 898 -17.03 -16.59 -3.23
C ARG A 898 -17.07 -15.28 -2.43
N LEU A 899 -15.92 -14.67 -2.10
CA LEU A 899 -15.90 -13.45 -1.27
C LEU A 899 -16.70 -12.30 -1.91
N GLU A 900 -16.49 -12.03 -3.20
CA GLU A 900 -17.25 -11.08 -4.02
C GLU A 900 -17.35 -9.68 -3.40
N GLY A 901 -16.25 -9.21 -2.80
CA GLY A 901 -16.16 -7.92 -2.10
C GLY A 901 -16.90 -7.86 -0.75
N ARG A 902 -17.43 -8.99 -0.25
CA ARG A 902 -18.03 -9.08 1.09
C ARG A 902 -16.94 -9.09 2.17
N THR A 903 -17.35 -8.89 3.42
CA THR A 903 -16.48 -9.09 4.59
C THR A 903 -16.22 -10.58 4.82
N LEU A 904 -14.98 -10.93 5.17
CA LEU A 904 -14.63 -12.30 5.53
C LEU A 904 -15.27 -12.69 6.87
N GLN A 905 -16.08 -13.74 6.90
CA GLN A 905 -16.67 -14.22 8.15
C GLN A 905 -15.67 -15.09 8.90
N VAL A 906 -15.38 -14.72 10.14
CA VAL A 906 -14.44 -15.43 11.02
C VAL A 906 -15.20 -15.97 12.24
N PHE A 907 -15.47 -17.27 12.22
CA PHE A 907 -16.17 -17.99 13.29
C PHE A 907 -15.19 -18.50 14.36
N GLY A 908 -15.68 -18.77 15.57
CA GLY A 908 -14.89 -19.34 16.67
C GLY A 908 -13.93 -18.35 17.34
N THR A 909 -14.07 -17.05 17.08
CA THR A 909 -13.18 -16.01 17.64
C THR A 909 -13.30 -15.88 19.15
N GLU A 910 -14.37 -16.38 19.76
CA GLU A 910 -14.56 -16.49 21.21
C GLU A 910 -13.69 -17.58 21.86
N SER A 911 -12.99 -18.40 21.08
CA SER A 911 -12.12 -19.47 21.60
C SER A 911 -10.83 -18.96 22.25
N ALA A 912 -10.38 -17.76 21.88
CA ALA A 912 -9.25 -17.06 22.50
C ALA A 912 -9.41 -15.54 22.42
N TYR A 913 -8.97 -14.84 23.47
CA TYR A 913 -9.07 -13.38 23.55
C TYR A 913 -8.39 -12.67 22.36
N GLU A 914 -7.30 -13.22 21.83
CA GLU A 914 -6.50 -12.60 20.77
C GLU A 914 -7.17 -12.57 19.39
N TRP A 915 -8.12 -13.46 19.08
CA TRP A 915 -8.61 -13.64 17.71
C TRP A 915 -9.27 -12.40 17.10
N PRO A 916 -10.21 -11.69 17.77
CA PRO A 916 -10.84 -10.52 17.17
C PRO A 916 -9.84 -9.40 16.88
N PHE A 917 -8.88 -9.18 17.78
CA PHE A 917 -7.85 -8.15 17.62
C PHE A 917 -6.88 -8.48 16.47
N MET A 918 -6.50 -9.75 16.35
CA MET A 918 -5.68 -10.22 15.23
C MET A 918 -6.40 -9.99 13.90
N ALA A 919 -7.65 -10.45 13.78
CA ALA A 919 -8.44 -10.31 12.57
C ALA A 919 -8.68 -8.83 12.18
N GLN A 920 -8.99 -7.97 13.15
CA GLN A 920 -9.12 -6.53 12.94
C GLN A 920 -7.80 -5.88 12.51
N GLY A 921 -6.69 -6.26 13.15
CA GLY A 921 -5.36 -5.76 12.78
C GLY A 921 -4.95 -6.15 11.36
N ILE A 922 -5.27 -7.38 10.95
CA ILE A 922 -5.08 -7.85 9.57
C ILE A 922 -5.94 -7.02 8.63
N GLY A 923 -7.25 -6.88 8.89
CA GLY A 923 -8.15 -6.10 8.03
C GLY A 923 -7.75 -4.62 7.89
N PHE A 924 -7.16 -4.01 8.93
CA PHE A 924 -6.58 -2.68 8.84
C PHE A 924 -5.32 -2.63 7.95
N THR A 925 -4.54 -3.71 7.96
CA THR A 925 -3.25 -3.78 7.24
C THR A 925 -3.44 -4.08 5.77
N ILE A 926 -4.32 -5.02 5.41
CA ILE A 926 -4.45 -5.52 4.02
C ILE A 926 -5.78 -5.16 3.36
N GLY A 927 -6.66 -4.42 4.04
CA GLY A 927 -7.96 -3.99 3.49
C GLY A 927 -9.09 -5.02 3.57
N VAL A 928 -8.80 -6.30 3.85
CA VAL A 928 -9.80 -7.37 3.93
C VAL A 928 -10.50 -7.37 5.29
N GLN A 929 -11.66 -6.71 5.37
CA GLN A 929 -12.41 -6.57 6.61
C GLN A 929 -13.00 -7.91 7.08
N SER A 930 -12.96 -8.16 8.38
CA SER A 930 -13.53 -9.36 9.01
C SER A 930 -14.83 -9.05 9.75
N GLU A 931 -15.80 -9.95 9.63
CA GLU A 931 -17.02 -10.00 10.43
C GLU A 931 -16.93 -11.16 11.45
N PHE A 932 -17.50 -10.98 12.64
CA PHE A 932 -17.47 -11.98 13.72
C PHE A 932 -18.88 -12.43 14.11
N PRO A 933 -19.45 -13.45 13.42
CA PRO A 933 -20.78 -13.95 13.75
C PRO A 933 -20.82 -14.58 15.15
N ALA A 934 -21.94 -14.39 15.86
CA ALA A 934 -22.10 -14.81 17.26
C ALA A 934 -22.42 -16.31 17.44
N ALA A 935 -22.85 -16.98 16.37
CA ALA A 935 -23.12 -18.42 16.38
C ALA A 935 -21.92 -19.14 15.76
N ALA A 936 -21.23 -19.97 16.54
CA ALA A 936 -20.26 -20.91 15.98
C ALA A 936 -21.00 -21.83 14.99
N ILE A 937 -20.61 -21.82 13.71
CA ILE A 937 -21.09 -22.83 12.77
C ILE A 937 -20.57 -24.17 13.28
N ALA A 938 -21.47 -24.96 13.86
CA ALA A 938 -21.17 -26.29 14.41
C ALA A 938 -20.86 -27.35 13.33
N SER A 939 -20.50 -26.96 12.11
CA SER A 939 -20.44 -27.83 10.93
C SER A 939 -19.20 -27.60 10.06
N GLY A 940 -18.02 -27.56 10.65
CA GLY A 940 -16.75 -27.60 9.91
C GLY A 940 -15.61 -28.15 10.78
N ASP A 941 -14.48 -28.51 10.18
CA ASP A 941 -13.39 -29.22 10.87
C ASP A 941 -12.84 -28.52 12.12
N HIS A 942 -12.93 -27.19 12.20
CA HIS A 942 -12.58 -26.41 13.41
C HIS A 942 -13.34 -26.86 14.66
N ALA A 943 -14.57 -27.36 14.52
CA ALA A 943 -15.39 -27.82 15.63
C ALA A 943 -14.73 -28.98 16.39
N SER A 944 -14.06 -29.90 15.68
CA SER A 944 -13.29 -31.00 16.30
C SER A 944 -12.18 -30.49 17.22
N PHE A 945 -11.54 -29.36 16.89
CA PHE A 945 -10.49 -28.74 17.69
C PHE A 945 -11.05 -28.01 18.90
N LEU A 946 -12.15 -27.26 18.73
CA LEU A 946 -12.87 -26.63 19.84
C LEU A 946 -13.36 -27.66 20.87
N GLU A 947 -13.91 -28.79 20.42
CA GLU A 947 -14.32 -29.93 21.27
C GLU A 947 -13.15 -30.52 22.07
N ALA A 948 -11.94 -30.48 21.51
CA ALA A 948 -10.71 -30.94 22.16
C ALA A 948 -10.05 -29.88 23.07
N GLY A 949 -10.66 -28.69 23.22
CA GLY A 949 -10.12 -27.59 24.03
C GLY A 949 -9.00 -26.80 23.34
N ILE A 950 -8.83 -26.95 22.03
CA ILE A 950 -7.83 -26.24 21.23
C ILE A 950 -8.51 -25.01 20.61
N PRO A 951 -7.97 -23.78 20.77
CA PRO A 951 -8.51 -22.60 20.10
C PRO A 951 -8.53 -22.76 18.59
N ALA A 952 -9.67 -22.50 17.96
CA ALA A 952 -9.81 -22.65 16.53
C ALA A 952 -10.74 -21.57 15.95
N ILE A 953 -10.42 -21.14 14.73
CA ILE A 953 -11.26 -20.24 13.93
C ILE A 953 -11.55 -20.87 12.56
N HIS A 954 -12.63 -20.42 11.94
CA HIS A 954 -13.03 -20.85 10.61
C HIS A 954 -13.32 -19.64 9.73
N LEU A 955 -12.68 -19.63 8.56
CA LEU A 955 -12.79 -18.60 7.54
C LEU A 955 -13.82 -19.05 6.51
N PHE A 956 -14.81 -18.20 6.26
CA PHE A 956 -15.93 -18.49 5.39
C PHE A 956 -16.29 -17.24 4.57
N ALA A 957 -16.46 -17.39 3.24
CA ALA A 957 -16.73 -16.26 2.36
C ALA A 957 -18.22 -15.88 2.27
N GLY A 958 -19.11 -16.61 2.97
CA GLY A 958 -20.55 -16.41 2.94
C GLY A 958 -21.26 -17.33 1.96
N THR A 959 -22.56 -17.53 2.14
CA THR A 959 -23.35 -18.45 1.31
C THR A 959 -23.70 -17.90 -0.06
N HIS A 960 -24.13 -18.80 -0.96
CA HIS A 960 -24.63 -18.48 -2.29
C HIS A 960 -25.63 -19.55 -2.80
N PRO A 961 -26.44 -19.28 -3.85
CA PRO A 961 -27.49 -20.19 -4.32
C PRO A 961 -27.01 -21.52 -4.93
N ASP A 962 -25.72 -21.66 -5.24
CA ASP A 962 -25.15 -22.87 -5.85
C ASP A 962 -24.60 -23.87 -4.82
N PHE A 963 -24.63 -23.52 -3.53
CA PHE A 963 -24.07 -24.34 -2.45
C PHE A 963 -24.60 -25.79 -2.47
N HIS A 964 -23.70 -26.78 -2.43
CA HIS A 964 -23.98 -28.23 -2.50
C HIS A 964 -24.69 -28.70 -3.79
N ARG A 965 -24.54 -27.99 -4.91
CA ARG A 965 -25.22 -28.34 -6.18
C ARG A 965 -24.27 -28.72 -7.31
N PRO A 966 -24.79 -29.39 -8.36
CA PRO A 966 -24.06 -29.57 -9.61
C PRO A 966 -23.60 -28.28 -10.29
N SER A 967 -24.23 -27.15 -9.94
CA SER A 967 -23.90 -25.82 -10.45
C SER A 967 -22.76 -25.11 -9.69
N ASP A 968 -22.25 -25.69 -8.60
CA ASP A 968 -21.05 -25.21 -7.91
C ASP A 968 -19.79 -25.60 -8.71
N THR A 969 -19.35 -24.67 -9.57
CA THR A 969 -18.42 -24.91 -10.68
C THR A 969 -17.30 -23.88 -10.67
N ALA A 970 -16.10 -24.28 -11.12
CA ALA A 970 -14.88 -23.47 -10.98
C ALA A 970 -14.95 -22.10 -11.69
N ASP A 971 -15.73 -21.96 -12.76
CA ASP A 971 -15.93 -20.70 -13.48
C ASP A 971 -16.67 -19.63 -12.69
N LYS A 972 -17.29 -20.01 -11.56
CA LYS A 972 -17.97 -19.08 -10.65
C LYS A 972 -17.09 -18.64 -9.47
N LEU A 973 -15.86 -19.12 -9.37
CA LEU A 973 -15.00 -18.72 -8.25
C LEU A 973 -14.53 -17.27 -8.41
N ASP A 974 -14.65 -16.50 -7.32
CA ASP A 974 -14.00 -15.21 -7.17
C ASP A 974 -12.54 -15.40 -6.78
N THR A 975 -11.70 -15.63 -7.78
CA THR A 975 -10.27 -15.88 -7.59
C THR A 975 -9.48 -14.67 -7.08
N ALA A 976 -10.01 -13.45 -7.24
CA ALA A 976 -9.44 -12.26 -6.62
C ALA A 976 -9.73 -12.26 -5.11
N GLY A 977 -10.98 -12.52 -4.72
CA GLY A 977 -11.35 -12.72 -3.31
C GLY A 977 -10.62 -13.88 -2.64
N MET A 978 -10.33 -14.96 -3.37
CA MET A 978 -9.46 -16.05 -2.86
C MET A 978 -8.02 -15.58 -2.59
N SER A 979 -7.47 -14.70 -3.44
CA SER A 979 -6.16 -14.08 -3.20
C SER A 979 -6.16 -13.25 -1.92
N ASP A 980 -7.23 -12.47 -1.70
CA ASP A 980 -7.41 -11.65 -0.50
C ASP A 980 -7.48 -12.52 0.78
N ILE A 981 -8.21 -13.64 0.73
CA ILE A 981 -8.29 -14.59 1.85
C ILE A 981 -6.95 -15.30 2.08
N ALA A 982 -6.23 -15.65 1.02
CA ALA A 982 -4.89 -16.24 1.14
C ALA A 982 -3.89 -15.27 1.79
N LEU A 983 -3.98 -13.97 1.47
CA LEU A 983 -3.20 -12.91 2.11
C LEU A 983 -3.59 -12.75 3.58
N TRP A 984 -4.89 -12.75 3.89
CA TRP A 984 -5.39 -12.71 5.27
C TRP A 984 -4.86 -13.90 6.08
N LEU A 985 -4.94 -15.11 5.51
CA LEU A 985 -4.45 -16.33 6.12
C LEU A 985 -2.94 -16.26 6.36
N GLU A 986 -2.16 -15.78 5.39
CA GLU A 986 -0.72 -15.63 5.54
C GLU A 986 -0.36 -14.73 6.73
N GLU A 987 -0.98 -13.55 6.85
CA GLU A 987 -0.71 -12.64 7.97
C GLU A 987 -1.11 -13.26 9.32
N ALA A 988 -2.23 -13.99 9.37
CA ALA A 988 -2.61 -14.75 10.55
C ALA A 988 -1.57 -15.82 10.91
N VAL A 989 -1.13 -16.62 9.94
CA VAL A 989 -0.11 -17.66 10.17
C VAL A 989 1.24 -17.07 10.57
N VAL A 990 1.65 -15.95 9.97
CA VAL A 990 2.89 -15.25 10.32
C VAL A 990 2.82 -14.71 11.74
N TYR A 991 1.69 -14.09 12.12
CA TYR A 991 1.46 -13.63 13.49
C TYR A 991 1.56 -14.78 14.50
N LEU A 992 0.83 -15.88 14.26
CA LEU A 992 0.81 -17.04 15.16
C LEU A 992 2.16 -17.76 15.21
N GLY A 993 2.80 -17.92 14.05
CA GLY A 993 4.08 -18.60 13.89
C GLY A 993 5.21 -17.81 14.54
N GLY A 994 5.13 -16.47 14.59
CA GLY A 994 6.08 -15.60 15.27
C GLY A 994 5.85 -15.46 16.77
N ARG A 995 4.63 -15.76 17.26
CA ARG A 995 4.24 -15.53 18.66
C ARG A 995 4.86 -16.55 19.62
N THR A 996 5.53 -16.03 20.65
CA THR A 996 6.10 -16.82 21.75
C THR A 996 5.15 -16.98 22.94
N GLU A 997 4.22 -16.05 23.13
CA GLU A 997 3.28 -16.04 24.24
C GLU A 997 2.11 -17.02 23.98
N PRO A 998 1.58 -17.70 25.02
CA PRO A 998 0.38 -18.50 24.88
C PRO A 998 -0.85 -17.63 24.55
N PHE A 999 -1.88 -18.27 24.01
CA PHE A 999 -3.21 -17.66 23.92
C PHE A 999 -3.90 -17.60 25.28
N ARG A 1000 -4.74 -16.58 25.46
CA ARG A 1000 -5.71 -16.53 26.55
C ARG A 1000 -6.96 -17.26 26.09
N VAL A 1001 -6.90 -18.59 26.20
CA VAL A 1001 -7.98 -19.51 25.84
C VAL A 1001 -9.20 -19.25 26.74
N THR A 1002 -10.36 -19.03 26.14
CA THR A 1002 -11.61 -18.67 26.81
C THR A 1002 -12.66 -19.79 26.76
N LEU A 1003 -12.27 -20.98 26.29
CA LEU A 1003 -13.12 -22.16 26.11
C LEU A 1003 -13.75 -22.71 27.40
N GLU A 1004 -13.23 -22.38 28.59
CA GLU A 1004 -13.83 -22.80 29.87
C GLU A 1004 -15.26 -22.25 30.10
N ASN A 1005 -15.68 -21.24 29.33
CA ASN A 1005 -17.03 -20.66 29.37
C ASN A 1005 -17.83 -20.85 28.07
N ALA A 1006 -17.31 -21.59 27.07
CA ALA A 1006 -18.00 -21.80 25.80
C ALA A 1006 -19.11 -22.87 25.98
N PRO A 1007 -20.35 -22.62 25.56
CA PRO A 1007 -21.41 -23.62 25.63
C PRO A 1007 -21.00 -24.85 24.82
N THR A 1008 -20.91 -26.01 25.46
CA THR A 1008 -20.67 -27.30 24.79
C THR A 1008 -21.70 -27.49 23.67
N ILE A 1009 -21.24 -27.46 22.43
CA ILE A 1009 -22.04 -27.75 21.24
C ILE A 1009 -22.48 -29.21 21.35
N GLN A 1010 -23.77 -29.45 21.62
CA GLN A 1010 -24.32 -30.81 21.62
C GLN A 1010 -24.58 -31.24 20.18
N THR A 1011 -23.69 -32.07 19.61
CA THR A 1011 -24.00 -32.85 18.40
C THR A 1011 -25.22 -33.74 18.65
N PRO A 1012 -26.11 -33.96 17.66
CA PRO A 1012 -27.22 -34.90 17.81
C PRO A 1012 -26.70 -36.30 18.16
N ALA A 1013 -27.46 -37.02 18.99
CA ALA A 1013 -27.15 -38.39 19.36
C ALA A 1013 -26.93 -39.26 18.11
N GLN A 1014 -25.93 -40.17 18.17
CA GLN A 1014 -25.76 -41.25 17.20
C GLN A 1014 -27.11 -41.95 16.97
N GLY A 1015 -27.68 -41.78 15.77
CA GLY A 1015 -28.97 -42.39 15.38
C GLY A 1015 -30.01 -41.46 14.74
N ALA A 1016 -29.78 -40.15 14.63
CA ALA A 1016 -30.65 -39.29 13.82
C ALA A 1016 -30.39 -39.57 12.33
N GLY A 1017 -31.42 -40.03 11.61
CA GLY A 1017 -31.33 -40.31 10.17
C GLY A 1017 -31.00 -39.05 9.34
N PRO A 1018 -30.58 -39.22 8.07
CA PRO A 1018 -30.27 -38.10 7.19
C PRO A 1018 -31.50 -37.20 7.01
N ARG A 1019 -31.27 -35.89 6.92
CA ARG A 1019 -32.32 -34.92 6.58
C ARG A 1019 -32.79 -35.19 5.15
N ARG A 1020 -34.04 -35.63 4.99
CA ARG A 1020 -34.64 -35.95 3.67
C ARG A 1020 -35.46 -34.81 3.09
N ALA A 1021 -36.02 -33.94 3.93
CA ALA A 1021 -36.88 -32.84 3.51
C ALA A 1021 -36.12 -31.51 3.43
N ALA A 1022 -36.40 -30.75 2.36
CA ALA A 1022 -35.81 -29.43 2.12
C ALA A 1022 -36.88 -28.35 1.93
N LEU A 1023 -36.69 -27.22 2.61
CA LEU A 1023 -37.46 -26.00 2.34
C LEU A 1023 -36.84 -25.19 1.18
N GLY A 1024 -35.55 -25.37 0.88
CA GLY A 1024 -34.85 -24.64 -0.18
C GLY A 1024 -34.56 -23.18 0.15
N VAL A 1025 -34.43 -22.83 1.43
CA VAL A 1025 -33.91 -21.53 1.87
C VAL A 1025 -32.42 -21.63 2.18
N VAL A 1026 -31.68 -20.58 1.83
CA VAL A 1026 -30.29 -20.36 2.23
C VAL A 1026 -30.32 -19.46 3.47
N PRO A 1027 -29.90 -19.96 4.65
CA PRO A 1027 -29.82 -19.16 5.85
C PRO A 1027 -28.75 -18.07 5.73
N ASP A 1028 -29.00 -16.95 6.39
CA ASP A 1028 -28.01 -15.93 6.66
C ASP A 1028 -27.28 -16.26 7.98
N PHE A 1029 -26.02 -16.66 7.87
CA PHE A 1029 -25.19 -17.08 8.99
C PHE A 1029 -24.62 -15.89 9.81
N GLY A 1030 -24.65 -14.66 9.25
CA GLY A 1030 -24.23 -13.44 9.95
C GLY A 1030 -25.34 -12.81 10.80
N TRP A 1031 -26.58 -13.31 10.71
CA TRP A 1031 -27.71 -12.77 11.45
C TRP A 1031 -27.64 -13.09 12.96
N THR A 1032 -27.69 -12.04 13.78
CA THR A 1032 -27.63 -12.12 15.26
C THR A 1032 -28.96 -11.83 15.97
N GLY A 1033 -30.05 -11.63 15.22
CA GLY A 1033 -31.38 -11.37 15.79
C GLY A 1033 -32.21 -12.63 16.04
N GLU A 1034 -33.40 -12.46 16.63
CA GLU A 1034 -34.34 -13.57 16.87
C GLU A 1034 -34.80 -14.23 15.54
N GLY A 1035 -34.72 -15.56 15.46
CA GLY A 1035 -35.14 -16.36 14.31
C GLY A 1035 -34.03 -16.60 13.27
N VAL A 1036 -34.35 -17.35 12.22
CA VAL A 1036 -33.42 -17.61 11.10
C VAL A 1036 -33.72 -16.66 9.96
N ARG A 1037 -32.82 -15.70 9.68
CA ARG A 1037 -32.93 -14.83 8.50
C ARG A 1037 -32.57 -15.63 7.24
N VAL A 1038 -33.38 -15.45 6.20
CA VAL A 1038 -33.20 -16.06 4.88
C VAL A 1038 -32.35 -15.11 4.04
N ASP A 1039 -31.16 -15.53 3.64
CA ASP A 1039 -30.31 -14.76 2.73
C ASP A 1039 -30.78 -14.92 1.29
N GLY A 1040 -31.17 -16.14 0.92
CA GLY A 1040 -31.67 -16.46 -0.42
C GLY A 1040 -32.70 -17.57 -0.43
N VAL A 1041 -33.50 -17.63 -1.49
CA VAL A 1041 -34.46 -18.71 -1.71
C VAL A 1041 -34.16 -19.37 -3.05
N THR A 1042 -34.15 -20.69 -3.03
CA THR A 1042 -33.85 -21.52 -4.21
C THR A 1042 -34.99 -21.44 -5.22
N PRO A 1043 -34.71 -21.12 -6.50
CA PRO A 1043 -35.71 -21.17 -7.57
C PRO A 1043 -36.32 -22.58 -7.71
N GLY A 1044 -37.64 -22.66 -7.80
CA GLY A 1044 -38.40 -23.90 -7.89
C GLY A 1044 -38.54 -24.68 -6.58
N SER A 1045 -38.02 -24.17 -5.46
CA SER A 1045 -38.10 -24.86 -4.17
C SER A 1045 -39.46 -24.74 -3.48
N ALA A 1046 -39.65 -25.56 -2.43
CA ALA A 1046 -40.78 -25.47 -1.52
C ALA A 1046 -40.94 -24.07 -0.92
N GLY A 1047 -39.82 -23.42 -0.57
CA GLY A 1047 -39.77 -22.09 0.01
C GLY A 1047 -40.19 -20.99 -0.95
N GLU A 1048 -39.71 -21.04 -2.21
CA GLU A 1048 -40.14 -20.08 -3.23
C GLU A 1048 -41.63 -20.25 -3.55
N THR A 1049 -42.09 -21.50 -3.68
CA THR A 1049 -43.50 -21.82 -3.95
C THR A 1049 -44.41 -21.35 -2.81
N ALA A 1050 -43.92 -21.43 -1.56
CA ALA A 1050 -44.60 -20.90 -0.38
C ALA A 1050 -44.54 -19.37 -0.26
N GLY A 1051 -43.74 -18.70 -1.09
CA GLY A 1051 -43.61 -17.24 -1.13
C GLY A 1051 -42.56 -16.65 -0.19
N LEU A 1052 -41.60 -17.46 0.30
CA LEU A 1052 -40.43 -16.96 1.03
C LEU A 1052 -39.56 -16.08 0.12
N GLN A 1053 -38.93 -15.07 0.71
CA GLN A 1053 -38.06 -14.11 0.04
C GLN A 1053 -36.79 -13.89 0.86
N ALA A 1054 -35.74 -13.38 0.21
CA ALA A 1054 -34.57 -12.86 0.91
C ALA A 1054 -34.99 -11.80 1.95
N ASN A 1055 -34.29 -11.79 3.08
CA ASN A 1055 -34.56 -10.99 4.29
C ASN A 1055 -35.82 -11.39 5.10
N ASP A 1056 -36.52 -12.47 4.75
CA ASP A 1056 -37.52 -13.03 5.66
C ASP A 1056 -36.85 -13.64 6.89
N ILE A 1057 -37.44 -13.45 8.07
CA ILE A 1057 -36.95 -14.06 9.31
C ILE A 1057 -37.93 -15.15 9.72
N LEU A 1058 -37.50 -16.41 9.69
CA LEU A 1058 -38.30 -17.53 10.15
C LEU A 1058 -38.31 -17.57 11.69
N LEU A 1059 -39.50 -17.42 12.27
CA LEU A 1059 -39.71 -17.37 13.72
C LEU A 1059 -40.32 -18.66 14.26
N ARG A 1060 -41.15 -19.36 13.47
CA ARG A 1060 -41.78 -20.63 13.87
C ARG A 1060 -41.91 -21.61 12.72
N PHE A 1061 -41.75 -22.90 13.03
CA PHE A 1061 -41.90 -24.02 12.10
C PHE A 1061 -42.85 -25.05 12.71
N ASN A 1062 -44.00 -25.30 12.07
CA ASN A 1062 -45.11 -26.11 12.60
C ASN A 1062 -45.62 -25.71 14.00
N GLY A 1063 -45.43 -24.44 14.39
CA GLY A 1063 -45.81 -23.93 15.70
C GLY A 1063 -44.74 -24.09 16.79
N GLU A 1064 -43.61 -24.73 16.48
CA GLU A 1064 -42.40 -24.71 17.32
C GLU A 1064 -41.61 -23.43 17.05
N VAL A 1065 -40.98 -22.88 18.08
CA VAL A 1065 -40.17 -21.66 17.97
C VAL A 1065 -38.84 -22.00 17.29
N VAL A 1066 -38.48 -21.20 16.30
CA VAL A 1066 -37.18 -21.24 15.65
C VAL A 1066 -36.34 -20.13 16.28
N GLU A 1067 -35.52 -20.48 17.26
CA GLU A 1067 -34.66 -19.51 17.97
C GLU A 1067 -33.36 -19.26 17.21
N ASP A 1068 -32.80 -20.32 16.63
CA ASP A 1068 -31.52 -20.33 15.92
C ASP A 1068 -31.52 -21.37 14.77
N LEU A 1069 -30.41 -21.40 14.02
CA LEU A 1069 -30.25 -22.30 12.89
C LEU A 1069 -30.24 -23.78 13.29
N GLN A 1070 -29.71 -24.10 14.48
CA GLN A 1070 -29.65 -25.47 14.99
C GLN A 1070 -31.06 -26.02 15.23
N THR A 1071 -31.93 -25.21 15.85
CA THR A 1071 -33.32 -25.53 16.10
C THR A 1071 -34.08 -25.72 14.79
N TYR A 1072 -33.87 -24.83 13.81
CA TYR A 1072 -34.44 -24.98 12.47
C TYR A 1072 -34.00 -26.28 11.78
N SER A 1073 -32.71 -26.60 11.83
CA SER A 1073 -32.13 -27.81 11.24
C SER A 1073 -32.71 -29.09 11.86
N ASN A 1074 -32.90 -29.10 13.19
CA ASN A 1074 -33.51 -30.23 13.89
C ASN A 1074 -34.99 -30.42 13.51
N LEU A 1075 -35.77 -29.34 13.46
CA LEU A 1075 -37.19 -29.40 13.07
C LEU A 1075 -37.39 -29.93 11.65
N LEU A 1076 -36.44 -29.65 10.75
CA LEU A 1076 -36.45 -30.17 9.38
C LEU A 1076 -36.09 -31.66 9.27
N ARG A 1077 -35.41 -32.25 10.27
CA ARG A 1077 -35.13 -33.69 10.31
C ARG A 1077 -36.33 -34.51 10.78
N GLU A 1078 -37.31 -33.87 11.40
CA GLU A 1078 -38.52 -34.50 11.93
C GLU A 1078 -39.65 -34.65 10.89
N VAL A 1079 -39.44 -34.12 9.68
CA VAL A 1079 -40.42 -34.06 8.59
C VAL A 1079 -39.90 -34.74 7.33
N GLU A 1080 -40.80 -35.30 6.51
CA GLU A 1080 -40.47 -36.04 5.29
C GLU A 1080 -40.82 -35.23 4.02
N PRO A 1081 -40.18 -35.52 2.87
CA PRO A 1081 -40.58 -34.95 1.58
C PRO A 1081 -42.07 -35.17 1.29
N GLY A 1082 -42.76 -34.10 0.88
CA GLY A 1082 -44.20 -34.08 0.64
C GLY A 1082 -45.05 -33.67 1.84
N ASP A 1083 -44.46 -33.50 3.04
CA ASP A 1083 -45.16 -32.94 4.19
C ASP A 1083 -45.47 -31.45 3.99
N SER A 1084 -46.67 -31.03 4.39
CA SER A 1084 -47.06 -29.62 4.43
C SER A 1084 -46.70 -29.03 5.81
N VAL A 1085 -45.87 -28.00 5.82
CA VAL A 1085 -45.43 -27.31 7.05
C VAL A 1085 -45.92 -25.87 7.10
N ARG A 1086 -46.32 -25.42 8.29
CA ARG A 1086 -46.71 -24.03 8.55
C ARG A 1086 -45.53 -23.23 9.08
N LEU A 1087 -45.25 -22.11 8.43
CA LEU A 1087 -44.15 -21.21 8.77
C LEU A 1087 -44.72 -19.89 9.29
N GLU A 1088 -44.20 -19.38 10.41
CA GLU A 1088 -44.41 -17.98 10.78
C GLU A 1088 -43.13 -17.21 10.51
N ILE A 1089 -43.22 -16.17 9.68
CA ILE A 1089 -42.09 -15.34 9.30
C ILE A 1089 -42.32 -13.89 9.66
N ARG A 1090 -41.24 -13.14 9.83
CA ARG A 1090 -41.23 -11.68 9.89
C ARG A 1090 -40.59 -11.14 8.62
N ARG A 1091 -41.40 -10.44 7.83
CA ARG A 1091 -40.94 -9.66 6.67
C ARG A 1091 -41.00 -8.19 7.03
N GLN A 1092 -39.85 -7.52 7.09
CA GLN A 1092 -39.74 -6.15 7.58
C GLN A 1092 -40.36 -6.00 8.99
N ARG A 1093 -41.54 -5.35 9.10
CA ARG A 1093 -42.28 -5.17 10.36
C ARG A 1093 -43.59 -5.97 10.45
N GLN A 1094 -43.86 -6.85 9.47
CA GLN A 1094 -45.10 -7.63 9.42
C GLN A 1094 -44.84 -9.11 9.72
N LEU A 1095 -45.71 -9.71 10.54
CA LEU A 1095 -45.76 -11.15 10.76
C LEU A 1095 -46.67 -11.79 9.71
N LEU A 1096 -46.17 -12.80 9.00
CA LEU A 1096 -46.88 -13.52 7.97
C LEU A 1096 -46.87 -15.03 8.28
N GLN A 1097 -47.93 -15.72 7.89
CA GLN A 1097 -48.00 -17.18 7.93
C GLN A 1097 -47.96 -17.73 6.51
N LEU A 1098 -47.02 -18.63 6.25
CA LEU A 1098 -46.86 -19.32 4.97
C LEU A 1098 -47.07 -20.83 5.17
N GLU A 1099 -47.49 -21.51 4.11
CA GLU A 1099 -47.61 -22.97 4.09
C GLU A 1099 -46.72 -23.50 2.95
N ALA A 1100 -45.79 -24.40 3.28
CA ALA A 1100 -44.82 -24.95 2.34
C ALA A 1100 -44.95 -26.47 2.28
N VAL A 1101 -45.05 -27.03 1.08
CA VAL A 1101 -44.96 -28.48 0.87
C VAL A 1101 -43.50 -28.82 0.61
N LEU A 1102 -42.87 -29.55 1.52
CA LEU A 1102 -41.42 -29.79 1.49
C LEU A 1102 -41.01 -30.66 0.30
N GLY A 1103 -39.91 -30.28 -0.35
CA GLY A 1103 -39.31 -31.06 -1.43
C GLY A 1103 -38.40 -32.15 -0.89
N GLU A 1104 -38.07 -33.11 -1.75
CA GLU A 1104 -36.94 -34.02 -1.55
C GLU A 1104 -35.65 -33.19 -1.67
N ARG A 1105 -34.67 -33.45 -0.79
CA ARG A 1105 -33.40 -32.70 -0.77
C ARG A 1105 -32.64 -32.85 -2.07
#